data_AF-A0AAE1LUC8-F1
#
_entry.id   AF-A0AAE1LUC8-F1
#
_cell.length_a   1.000
_cell.length_b   1.000
_cell.length_c   1.000
_cell.angle_alpha   90.00
_cell.angle_beta   90.00
_cell.angle_gamma   90.00
#
_symmetry.space_group_name_H-M   'P 1'
#
loop_
_entity.id
_entity.type
_entity.pdbx_description
1 polymer ?
#
loop_
_entity_poly.entity_id
_entity_poly.type
_entity_poly.pdbx_seq_one_letter_code
_entity_poly.pdbx_strand_id
1 'polypeptide(L)'
;MPPKSKKPVRQRFVPKRRTKYFLNLKSNSGSNSSNEVITTQSSSSDVNTLQSSSNDEPSSSSCSSPEQSVWVSDHDYCKSPTSSEADVSLDDASAADFSPNPVLSPVSMNVMVEVKAKLDWFLYQNWMSIFQQDSISVFCVSPGKNIAIQRSVLFETNGNVEVFVHGEKLDVGQFMTGLDAFQPLDENNVNQFVDRMVVIISNLRAMQICSGYDEEKFKSVWSICPYGVVDKNLFREHRYEETFRSHSCLRLVHHRKWRCTECAKLYKPLKRKSLFAAVDKPKLNTANKYLTEEQMLTKLSDQAKTIEAAKRKISHMTGRMQLMLTKSGVNLDNDLSDNLTELLESGQMTEAQSVFLQQQVKASQKKNMVGMRWHPTMIRLALAIHLTSPAAYELMRDTGMIKLPSSRTLFDYSHVKPVQEGIDQYVLDSVGERVAKFKKKHQRYHVLMADEMHISQNLIFQKHTGKMIGYTSLDTLDSEVKVFEEYLENPDKEVEPRIASKVLVYMIKGVSNGIKEVVATFAVASPSVCQMYDWTWKIIRSLESSGVWVIAMVCDGFSTNRAFIRMHKPATPHDNNIIFDTVNRAARHRNLYFIADVPHLLKTIRNCMLNSRWDKVKSRRRMMKNGKKISWDYIIKLYNSKKHKSFHHLKTNPFCNIVPDKINTGHNSQSQGYYFGFIPTQKENLLTF
;
A
#
# COMPACT_ATOMS: atom_id res chain seq x y z
N MET A 1 45.96 53.55 -17.68
CA MET A 1 46.35 52.14 -17.90
C MET A 1 46.72 51.50 -16.56
N PRO A 2 45.96 50.51 -16.06
CA PRO A 2 46.33 49.70 -14.88
C PRO A 2 47.00 48.36 -15.27
N PRO A 3 47.58 47.60 -14.32
CA PRO A 3 48.63 46.61 -14.62
C PRO A 3 48.24 45.10 -14.56
N LYS A 4 49.23 44.27 -14.92
CA LYS A 4 49.21 42.80 -15.12
C LYS A 4 48.82 41.97 -13.88
N SER A 5 48.17 40.80 -14.09
CA SER A 5 48.48 39.59 -13.28
C SER A 5 48.18 38.22 -13.97
N LYS A 6 49.19 37.32 -13.89
CA LYS A 6 49.16 35.84 -13.72
C LYS A 6 48.33 34.90 -14.63
N LYS A 7 49.05 34.16 -15.50
CA LYS A 7 48.89 32.69 -15.75
C LYS A 7 49.46 31.91 -14.54
N PRO A 8 49.24 30.58 -14.29
CA PRO A 8 48.98 29.45 -15.20
C PRO A 8 47.59 28.77 -14.91
N VAL A 9 47.23 27.50 -15.18
CA VAL A 9 47.88 26.20 -15.49
C VAL A 9 47.01 25.37 -16.46
N ARG A 10 47.61 24.42 -17.23
CA ARG A 10 46.91 23.29 -17.89
C ARG A 10 47.24 21.99 -17.17
N GLN A 11 46.26 21.32 -16.54
CA GLN A 11 46.43 19.92 -16.10
C GLN A 11 46.00 18.96 -17.22
N ARG A 12 46.95 18.15 -17.70
CA ARG A 12 46.67 16.98 -18.55
C ARG A 12 46.16 15.85 -17.65
N PHE A 13 44.95 15.36 -17.89
CA PHE A 13 44.54 14.07 -17.31
C PHE A 13 45.18 12.93 -18.09
N VAL A 14 46.04 12.16 -17.41
CA VAL A 14 46.71 10.98 -17.95
C VAL A 14 45.94 9.73 -17.50
N PRO A 15 45.39 8.91 -18.43
CA PRO A 15 44.85 7.61 -18.08
C PRO A 15 46.01 6.67 -17.70
N LYS A 16 46.07 6.22 -16.44
CA LYS A 16 47.06 5.23 -16.00
C LYS A 16 46.82 3.88 -16.69
N ARG A 17 47.63 3.55 -17.71
CA ARG A 17 47.80 2.17 -18.17
C ARG A 17 48.41 1.33 -17.04
N ARG A 18 47.84 0.16 -16.76
CA ARG A 18 48.61 -1.00 -16.28
C ARG A 18 48.27 -2.20 -17.13
N THR A 19 49.09 -2.41 -18.15
CA THR A 19 49.11 -3.59 -19.01
C THR A 19 49.81 -4.76 -18.33
N LYS A 20 49.27 -5.96 -18.51
CA LYS A 20 50.09 -7.13 -18.88
C LYS A 20 49.41 -7.83 -20.05
N TYR A 21 50.00 -7.68 -21.23
CA TYR A 21 49.74 -8.55 -22.37
C TYR A 21 50.42 -9.90 -22.13
N PHE A 22 49.91 -10.96 -22.77
CA PHE A 22 50.77 -11.75 -23.65
C PHE A 22 50.03 -12.01 -24.97
N LEU A 23 50.78 -11.90 -26.05
CA LEU A 23 50.34 -12.02 -27.45
C LEU A 23 50.99 -13.26 -28.07
N ASN A 24 50.27 -13.93 -28.97
CA ASN A 24 50.77 -14.37 -30.28
C ASN A 24 49.54 -14.79 -31.12
N LEU A 25 49.14 -14.13 -32.22
CA LEU A 25 49.79 -13.72 -33.49
C LEU A 25 49.85 -14.82 -34.57
N LYS A 26 49.60 -14.35 -35.81
CA LYS A 26 49.61 -15.04 -37.13
C LYS A 26 48.34 -15.84 -37.46
N SER A 27 47.79 -15.78 -38.68
CA SER A 27 48.11 -14.93 -39.86
C SER A 27 47.07 -15.09 -40.98
N ASN A 28 46.93 -14.06 -41.85
CA ASN A 28 46.50 -14.13 -43.27
C ASN A 28 45.04 -14.58 -43.58
N SER A 29 44.41 -14.25 -44.72
CA SER A 29 44.64 -13.20 -45.76
C SER A 29 43.48 -13.15 -46.77
N GLY A 30 43.05 -11.95 -47.21
CA GLY A 30 42.18 -11.72 -48.39
C GLY A 30 40.74 -12.27 -48.30
N SER A 31 39.83 -12.02 -49.25
CA SER A 31 39.68 -10.92 -50.24
C SER A 31 38.35 -11.13 -51.00
N ASN A 32 37.79 -10.07 -51.62
CA ASN A 32 36.64 -10.08 -52.57
C ASN A 32 35.27 -10.38 -51.92
N SER A 33 34.25 -9.50 -52.03
CA SER A 33 33.34 -9.25 -53.18
C SER A 33 32.57 -10.51 -53.62
N SER A 34 31.25 -10.49 -53.85
CA SER A 34 30.47 -9.44 -54.53
C SER A 34 29.02 -9.35 -54.05
N ASN A 35 28.31 -8.28 -54.43
CA ASN A 35 26.85 -8.20 -54.38
C ASN A 35 26.21 -9.16 -55.39
N GLU A 36 24.97 -9.62 -55.14
CA GLU A 36 23.96 -9.64 -56.20
C GLU A 36 22.53 -9.59 -55.67
N VAL A 37 21.60 -9.11 -56.52
CA VAL A 37 20.22 -8.75 -56.21
C VAL A 37 19.29 -9.48 -57.17
N ILE A 38 18.32 -10.23 -56.66
CA ILE A 38 17.16 -10.75 -57.40
C ILE A 38 15.96 -10.65 -56.43
N THR A 39 15.06 -9.66 -56.54
CA THR A 39 14.05 -9.39 -57.58
C THR A 39 12.84 -10.33 -57.51
N THR A 40 11.66 -9.71 -57.56
CA THR A 40 10.31 -10.27 -57.36
C THR A 40 9.86 -11.23 -58.47
N GLN A 41 8.91 -12.10 -58.16
CA GLN A 41 7.77 -12.33 -59.06
C GLN A 41 6.50 -12.83 -58.35
N SER A 42 5.38 -12.28 -58.79
CA SER A 42 4.01 -12.64 -58.44
C SER A 42 3.43 -13.60 -59.48
N SER A 43 2.53 -14.50 -59.08
CA SER A 43 1.69 -15.26 -60.01
C SER A 43 0.21 -15.09 -59.68
N SER A 44 -0.54 -14.60 -60.66
CA SER A 44 -2.01 -14.58 -60.72
C SER A 44 -2.55 -15.87 -61.32
N SER A 45 -3.79 -16.23 -60.98
CA SER A 45 -4.61 -17.10 -61.83
C SER A 45 -6.10 -16.91 -61.53
N ASP A 46 -6.90 -17.14 -62.56
CA ASP A 46 -8.22 -16.56 -62.74
C ASP A 46 -9.40 -17.41 -62.21
N VAL A 47 -10.50 -16.68 -61.92
CA VAL A 47 -11.89 -16.92 -62.35
C VAL A 47 -12.44 -18.35 -62.26
N ASN A 48 -13.55 -18.49 -61.50
CA ASN A 48 -14.74 -19.12 -62.07
C ASN A 48 -16.05 -18.58 -61.50
N THR A 49 -17.04 -18.47 -62.39
CA THR A 49 -18.34 -17.82 -62.16
C THR A 49 -19.42 -18.88 -62.00
N LEU A 50 -20.38 -18.68 -61.08
CA LEU A 50 -21.68 -19.36 -61.11
C LEU A 50 -22.78 -18.40 -60.60
N GLN A 51 -23.88 -18.33 -61.35
CA GLN A 51 -25.04 -17.44 -61.12
C GLN A 51 -26.23 -18.18 -60.48
N SER A 52 -27.32 -17.42 -60.28
CA SER A 52 -28.73 -17.80 -59.98
C SER A 52 -29.08 -17.79 -58.48
N SER A 53 -29.80 -16.75 -58.00
CA SER A 53 -31.28 -16.59 -57.94
C SER A 53 -31.89 -17.27 -56.70
N SER A 54 -32.88 -16.74 -55.99
CA SER A 54 -33.66 -15.49 -56.09
C SER A 54 -34.51 -15.32 -54.81
N ASN A 55 -34.94 -14.08 -54.54
CA ASN A 55 -36.14 -13.66 -53.77
C ASN A 55 -36.47 -14.33 -52.41
N ASP A 56 -36.56 -13.54 -51.34
CA ASP A 56 -37.85 -13.04 -50.83
C ASP A 56 -37.70 -12.12 -49.59
N GLU A 57 -38.56 -11.10 -49.55
CA GLU A 57 -38.83 -10.14 -48.47
C GLU A 57 -40.37 -10.04 -48.35
N PRO A 58 -40.98 -9.35 -47.36
CA PRO A 58 -40.58 -9.11 -45.97
C PRO A 58 -41.77 -9.38 -44.98
N SER A 59 -41.55 -9.29 -43.67
CA SER A 59 -42.66 -9.00 -42.72
C SER A 59 -42.20 -8.29 -41.45
N SER A 60 -43.04 -7.36 -41.00
CA SER A 60 -42.77 -6.30 -40.01
C SER A 60 -43.22 -6.65 -38.58
N SER A 61 -43.07 -5.65 -37.68
CA SER A 61 -43.65 -5.49 -36.32
C SER A 61 -42.76 -5.90 -35.13
N SER A 62 -42.85 -5.29 -33.94
CA SER A 62 -43.18 -3.88 -33.57
C SER A 62 -42.74 -3.62 -32.11
N CYS A 63 -42.54 -2.35 -31.72
CA CYS A 63 -42.16 -1.96 -30.37
C CYS A 63 -43.25 -2.23 -29.31
N SER A 64 -42.86 -2.61 -28.08
CA SER A 64 -43.58 -2.27 -26.83
C SER A 64 -42.71 -2.39 -25.58
N SER A 65 -42.79 -1.36 -24.74
CA SER A 65 -42.32 -1.27 -23.34
C SER A 65 -43.32 -0.32 -22.61
N PRO A 66 -43.24 -0.11 -21.29
CA PRO A 66 -43.52 -1.09 -20.22
C PRO A 66 -44.46 -0.52 -19.12
N GLU A 67 -45.30 -1.35 -18.49
CA GLU A 67 -46.10 -0.95 -17.31
C GLU A 67 -45.98 -2.00 -16.19
N GLN A 68 -45.40 -1.64 -15.04
CA GLN A 68 -46.02 -1.02 -13.85
C GLN A 68 -46.88 -2.00 -13.01
N SER A 69 -46.33 -2.43 -11.88
CA SER A 69 -47.08 -3.09 -10.80
C SER A 69 -47.44 -2.07 -9.71
N VAL A 70 -48.74 -1.86 -9.50
CA VAL A 70 -49.32 -0.94 -8.53
C VAL A 70 -49.11 -1.44 -7.08
N TRP A 71 -48.98 -0.51 -6.14
CA TRP A 71 -49.00 -0.78 -4.70
C TRP A 71 -50.45 -0.94 -4.21
N VAL A 72 -50.73 -2.04 -3.49
CA VAL A 72 -51.92 -2.14 -2.64
C VAL A 72 -51.51 -1.85 -1.20
N SER A 73 -52.25 -0.94 -0.58
CA SER A 73 -52.18 -0.55 0.82
C SER A 73 -52.89 -1.55 1.72
N ASP A 74 -52.46 -1.64 2.98
CA ASP A 74 -53.43 -1.72 4.07
C ASP A 74 -53.02 -0.76 5.20
N HIS A 75 -54.01 -0.01 5.68
CA HIS A 75 -53.92 0.85 6.84
C HIS A 75 -54.16 0.01 8.11
N ASP A 76 -53.56 0.40 9.24
CA ASP A 76 -54.44 0.60 10.41
C ASP A 76 -53.93 1.58 11.49
N TYR A 77 -54.89 1.99 12.31
CA TYR A 77 -54.92 3.19 13.16
C TYR A 77 -53.83 3.41 14.24
N CYS A 78 -53.15 4.54 14.10
CA CYS A 78 -53.20 5.69 15.04
C CYS A 78 -53.51 5.47 16.55
N LYS A 79 -52.55 5.82 17.43
CA LYS A 79 -52.68 6.92 18.44
C LYS A 79 -51.39 7.16 19.27
N SER A 80 -50.97 8.41 19.33
CA SER A 80 -50.09 9.03 20.37
C SER A 80 -50.90 9.30 21.67
N PRO A 81 -50.34 9.72 22.85
CA PRO A 81 -49.16 10.59 23.01
C PRO A 81 -48.30 10.52 24.32
N THR A 82 -47.27 11.38 24.37
CA THR A 82 -46.68 12.16 25.50
C THR A 82 -46.17 11.57 26.83
N SER A 83 -45.13 12.27 27.29
CA SER A 83 -44.33 12.26 28.53
C SER A 83 -45.01 12.65 29.86
N SER A 84 -44.52 12.07 30.96
CA SER A 84 -44.28 12.67 32.32
C SER A 84 -43.62 11.57 33.20
N GLU A 85 -42.43 11.75 33.79
CA GLU A 85 -42.14 12.32 35.13
C GLU A 85 -42.66 11.52 36.35
N ALA A 86 -41.78 11.37 37.36
CA ALA A 86 -42.07 10.97 38.76
C ALA A 86 -42.55 9.52 39.00
N ASP A 87 -42.37 8.87 40.17
CA ASP A 87 -41.45 9.05 41.31
C ASP A 87 -41.54 7.77 42.21
N VAL A 88 -40.89 7.79 43.39
CA VAL A 88 -41.13 6.95 44.58
C VAL A 88 -40.49 5.55 44.66
N SER A 89 -39.87 5.34 45.82
CA SER A 89 -39.30 4.14 46.45
C SER A 89 -40.32 3.02 46.76
N LEU A 90 -39.81 1.88 47.22
CA LEU A 90 -40.33 1.24 48.44
C LEU A 90 -39.30 0.28 49.06
N ASP A 91 -39.32 0.30 50.38
CA ASP A 91 -38.49 -0.43 51.33
C ASP A 91 -38.73 -1.95 51.30
N ASP A 92 -37.81 -2.76 51.85
CA ASP A 92 -37.93 -3.15 53.26
C ASP A 92 -36.68 -3.89 53.80
N ALA A 93 -36.46 -3.81 55.11
CA ALA A 93 -35.29 -4.39 55.78
C ALA A 93 -35.69 -5.39 56.87
N SER A 94 -35.15 -6.61 56.83
CA SER A 94 -35.31 -7.60 57.89
C SER A 94 -34.25 -7.41 58.97
N ALA A 95 -34.67 -7.02 60.18
CA ALA A 95 -33.80 -6.86 61.34
C ALA A 95 -33.24 -8.20 61.85
N ALA A 96 -32.04 -8.15 62.44
CA ALA A 96 -31.48 -9.19 63.29
C ALA A 96 -31.07 -8.55 64.62
N ASP A 97 -31.40 -9.21 65.73
CA ASP A 97 -31.23 -8.68 67.08
C ASP A 97 -29.75 -8.38 67.43
N PHE A 98 -29.53 -7.25 68.09
CA PHE A 98 -28.32 -6.97 68.84
C PHE A 98 -28.65 -6.67 70.30
N SER A 99 -28.26 -7.58 71.18
CA SER A 99 -28.18 -7.36 72.62
C SER A 99 -27.17 -6.23 72.93
N PRO A 100 -27.34 -5.48 74.03
CA PRO A 100 -26.46 -4.36 74.34
C PRO A 100 -25.07 -4.85 74.74
N ASN A 101 -24.03 -4.41 74.02
CA ASN A 101 -22.66 -4.54 74.49
C ASN A 101 -22.46 -3.72 75.78
N PRO A 102 -21.71 -4.22 76.76
CA PRO A 102 -21.48 -3.51 78.02
C PRO A 102 -20.69 -2.23 77.78
N VAL A 103 -21.11 -1.15 78.45
CA VAL A 103 -20.35 0.10 78.52
C VAL A 103 -19.05 -0.17 79.25
N LEU A 104 -17.94 -0.24 78.52
CA LEU A 104 -16.60 -0.34 79.11
C LEU A 104 -16.33 0.95 79.91
N SER A 105 -15.90 0.81 81.17
CA SER A 105 -15.37 1.92 81.94
C SER A 105 -14.11 2.47 81.26
N PRO A 106 -13.86 3.80 81.27
CA PRO A 106 -12.65 4.37 80.68
C PRO A 106 -11.41 3.80 81.36
N VAL A 107 -10.50 3.25 80.56
CA VAL A 107 -9.22 2.69 81.03
C VAL A 107 -8.42 3.78 81.73
N SER A 108 -7.85 3.48 82.90
CA SER A 108 -7.16 4.49 83.69
C SER A 108 -5.92 5.02 82.95
N MET A 109 -5.66 6.33 83.05
CA MET A 109 -4.54 7.02 82.37
C MET A 109 -3.18 6.35 82.65
N ASN A 110 -3.03 5.75 83.83
CA ASN A 110 -1.83 5.03 84.25
C ASN A 110 -1.59 3.75 83.43
N VAL A 111 -2.64 3.00 83.11
CA VAL A 111 -2.56 1.76 82.30
C VAL A 111 -2.12 2.07 80.87
N MET A 112 -2.61 3.15 80.27
CA MET A 112 -2.16 3.57 78.93
C MET A 112 -0.69 4.03 78.90
N VAL A 113 -0.22 4.69 79.97
CA VAL A 113 1.20 5.04 80.12
C VAL A 113 2.06 3.78 80.25
N GLU A 114 1.58 2.74 80.95
CA GLU A 114 2.26 1.45 81.06
C GLU A 114 2.33 0.71 79.72
N VAL A 115 1.22 0.64 78.96
CA VAL A 115 1.19 0.09 77.59
C VAL A 115 2.20 0.81 76.70
N LYS A 116 2.23 2.15 76.74
CA LYS A 116 3.19 2.94 75.94
C LYS A 116 4.64 2.65 76.33
N ALA A 117 4.96 2.65 77.63
CA ALA A 117 6.31 2.41 78.12
C ALA A 117 6.84 1.01 77.76
N LYS A 118 5.97 -0.01 77.83
CA LYS A 118 6.31 -1.38 77.40
C LYS A 118 6.48 -1.45 75.88
N LEU A 119 5.57 -0.86 75.10
CA LEU A 119 5.63 -0.86 73.65
C LEU A 119 6.88 -0.17 73.10
N ASP A 120 7.23 1.01 73.63
CA ASP A 120 8.39 1.80 73.18
C ASP A 120 9.71 1.02 73.30
N TRP A 121 9.82 0.10 74.27
CA TRP A 121 11.00 -0.77 74.44
C TRP A 121 11.20 -1.76 73.28
N PHE A 122 10.15 -2.10 72.55
CA PHE A 122 10.18 -2.99 71.37
C PHE A 122 10.25 -2.24 70.02
N LEU A 123 10.10 -0.90 70.03
CA LEU A 123 10.18 -0.10 68.80
C LEU A 123 11.63 0.10 68.36
N TYR A 124 11.86 0.00 67.05
CA TYR A 124 13.17 0.23 66.44
C TYR A 124 13.39 1.73 66.20
N GLN A 125 14.63 2.17 65.97
CA GLN A 125 15.02 3.59 65.86
C GLN A 125 14.19 4.47 64.89
N ASN A 126 13.51 3.88 63.92
CA ASN A 126 12.65 4.57 62.95
C ASN A 126 11.15 4.32 63.15
N TRP A 127 10.76 3.76 64.30
CA TRP A 127 9.38 3.59 64.75
C TRP A 127 9.17 4.41 66.04
N MET A 128 8.02 5.07 66.15
CA MET A 128 7.65 5.85 67.33
C MET A 128 6.18 5.68 67.68
N SER A 129 5.85 5.63 68.97
CA SER A 129 4.45 5.68 69.43
C SER A 129 4.06 7.08 69.91
N ILE A 130 2.85 7.51 69.54
CA ILE A 130 2.16 8.66 70.08
C ILE A 130 0.88 8.15 70.75
N PHE A 131 0.67 8.56 72.00
CA PHE A 131 -0.52 8.24 72.77
C PHE A 131 -1.53 9.39 72.68
N GLN A 132 -2.80 9.04 72.54
CA GLN A 132 -3.98 9.91 72.62
C GLN A 132 -5.00 9.23 73.54
N GLN A 133 -5.95 9.98 74.13
CA GLN A 133 -6.78 9.53 75.25
C GLN A 133 -7.28 8.07 75.14
N ASP A 134 -7.86 7.67 74.02
CA ASP A 134 -8.39 6.31 73.79
C ASP A 134 -7.64 5.50 72.69
N SER A 135 -6.44 5.92 72.26
CA SER A 135 -5.69 5.21 71.22
C SER A 135 -4.17 5.38 71.25
N ILE A 136 -3.46 4.41 70.69
CA ILE A 136 -2.02 4.45 70.47
C ILE A 136 -1.75 4.39 68.97
N SER A 137 -1.15 5.46 68.44
CA SER A 137 -0.71 5.53 67.05
C SER A 137 0.79 5.23 66.96
N VAL A 138 1.17 4.21 66.20
CA VAL A 138 2.56 3.82 65.99
C VAL A 138 2.97 4.12 64.56
N PHE A 139 4.01 4.93 64.36
CA PHE A 139 4.45 5.42 63.07
C PHE A 139 5.83 4.87 62.70
N CYS A 140 5.97 4.33 61.48
CA CYS A 140 7.26 4.08 60.82
C CYS A 140 7.62 5.30 59.98
N VAL A 141 8.75 5.93 60.26
CA VAL A 141 9.20 7.15 59.59
C VAL A 141 10.43 6.93 58.71
N SER A 142 10.56 7.73 57.66
CA SER A 142 11.71 7.73 56.75
C SER A 142 12.97 8.31 57.41
N PRO A 143 14.17 7.79 57.14
CA PRO A 143 15.42 8.35 57.65
C PRO A 143 15.77 9.71 57.00
N GLY A 144 16.30 10.65 57.80
CA GLY A 144 16.83 11.94 57.34
C GLY A 144 16.15 13.18 57.94
N LYS A 145 16.61 14.38 57.55
CA LYS A 145 16.15 15.67 58.13
C LYS A 145 14.70 16.04 57.86
N ASN A 146 14.14 15.59 56.73
CA ASN A 146 12.74 15.83 56.36
C ASN A 146 11.99 14.50 56.49
N ILE A 147 11.28 14.35 57.60
CA ILE A 147 10.62 13.11 58.03
C ILE A 147 9.32 12.92 57.25
N ALA A 148 9.11 11.73 56.68
CA ALA A 148 7.85 11.30 56.08
C ALA A 148 7.33 10.03 56.77
N ILE A 149 6.03 9.95 57.02
CA ILE A 149 5.38 8.76 57.58
C ILE A 149 5.20 7.74 56.46
N GLN A 150 5.90 6.61 56.56
CA GLN A 150 5.84 5.53 55.57
C GLN A 150 4.69 4.57 55.87
N ARG A 151 4.52 4.24 57.15
CA ARG A 151 3.50 3.30 57.65
C ARG A 151 2.98 3.84 58.98
N SER A 152 1.71 3.64 59.28
CA SER A 152 1.16 3.88 60.61
C SER A 152 0.17 2.82 61.00
N VAL A 153 0.11 2.51 62.28
CA VAL A 153 -0.86 1.59 62.88
C VAL A 153 -1.56 2.31 64.01
N LEU A 154 -2.88 2.38 63.95
CA LEU A 154 -3.73 2.88 65.02
C LEU A 154 -4.25 1.68 65.81
N PHE A 155 -4.07 1.68 67.11
CA PHE A 155 -4.63 0.71 68.04
C PHE A 155 -5.58 1.44 68.98
N GLU A 156 -6.87 1.10 68.96
CA GLU A 156 -7.89 1.66 69.86
C GLU A 156 -8.04 0.78 71.11
N THR A 157 -8.39 1.37 72.25
CA THR A 157 -8.61 0.65 73.52
C THR A 157 -9.78 -0.32 73.47
N ASN A 158 -10.76 -0.10 72.58
CA ASN A 158 -11.87 -1.01 72.29
C ASN A 158 -11.45 -2.30 71.55
N GLY A 159 -10.20 -2.36 71.07
CA GLY A 159 -9.61 -3.49 70.35
C GLY A 159 -9.59 -3.36 68.82
N ASN A 160 -10.09 -2.27 68.24
CA ASN A 160 -9.92 -2.01 66.81
C ASN A 160 -8.45 -1.72 66.46
N VAL A 161 -8.03 -2.19 65.29
CA VAL A 161 -6.72 -1.90 64.71
C VAL A 161 -6.90 -1.41 63.29
N GLU A 162 -6.23 -0.32 62.92
CA GLU A 162 -6.18 0.19 61.54
C GLU A 162 -4.74 0.31 61.06
N VAL A 163 -4.46 -0.17 59.84
CA VAL A 163 -3.13 -0.10 59.22
C VAL A 163 -3.18 0.83 58.02
N PHE A 164 -2.26 1.78 57.95
CA PHE A 164 -2.09 2.70 56.83
C PHE A 164 -0.67 2.61 56.26
N VAL A 165 -0.56 2.71 54.94
CA VAL A 165 0.72 2.78 54.23
C VAL A 165 0.61 3.86 53.16
N HIS A 166 1.55 4.81 53.17
CA HIS A 166 1.54 5.96 52.23
C HIS A 166 0.22 6.76 52.25
N GLY A 167 -0.45 6.81 53.41
CA GLY A 167 -1.76 7.45 53.59
C GLY A 167 -2.98 6.63 53.15
N GLU A 168 -2.80 5.47 52.54
CA GLU A 168 -3.90 4.56 52.16
C GLU A 168 -4.15 3.52 53.26
N LYS A 169 -5.41 3.34 53.66
CA LYS A 169 -5.84 2.29 54.59
C LYS A 169 -5.74 0.92 53.92
N LEU A 170 -5.17 -0.05 54.63
CA LEU A 170 -5.03 -1.44 54.18
C LEU A 170 -5.98 -2.37 54.97
N ASP A 171 -6.32 -3.50 54.35
CA ASP A 171 -7.00 -4.60 55.01
C ASP A 171 -6.09 -5.22 56.08
N VAL A 172 -6.58 -5.21 57.32
CA VAL A 172 -5.85 -5.62 58.51
C VAL A 172 -5.80 -7.15 58.67
N GLY A 173 -6.71 -7.88 58.01
CA GLY A 173 -6.74 -9.36 58.04
C GLY A 173 -5.44 -10.02 57.55
N GLN A 174 -4.70 -9.35 56.65
CA GLN A 174 -3.40 -9.81 56.15
C GLN A 174 -2.27 -9.74 57.20
N PHE A 175 -2.46 -9.01 58.29
CA PHE A 175 -1.49 -8.87 59.39
C PHE A 175 -1.94 -9.60 60.67
N MET A 176 -3.22 -9.97 60.76
CA MET A 176 -3.83 -10.74 61.86
C MET A 176 -3.90 -12.26 61.60
N THR A 177 -3.28 -12.77 60.53
CA THR A 177 -3.36 -14.19 60.19
C THR A 177 -2.72 -15.06 61.28
N GLY A 178 -3.53 -15.83 62.00
CA GLY A 178 -3.10 -16.67 63.13
C GLY A 178 -3.13 -15.97 64.50
N LEU A 179 -3.81 -14.82 64.62
CA LEU A 179 -4.08 -14.15 65.90
C LEU A 179 -5.57 -14.23 66.24
N ASP A 180 -5.87 -14.43 67.52
CA ASP A 180 -7.24 -14.32 68.05
C ASP A 180 -7.76 -12.88 67.99
N ALA A 181 -9.08 -12.72 68.05
CA ALA A 181 -9.73 -11.42 68.08
C ALA A 181 -9.10 -10.50 69.14
N PHE A 182 -8.73 -9.29 68.72
CA PHE A 182 -8.02 -8.31 69.53
C PHE A 182 -8.97 -7.79 70.61
N GLN A 183 -8.73 -8.16 71.87
CA GLN A 183 -9.65 -7.86 72.97
C GLN A 183 -9.49 -6.39 73.43
N PRO A 184 -10.56 -5.78 73.99
CA PRO A 184 -10.45 -4.48 74.65
C PRO A 184 -9.39 -4.48 75.74
N LEU A 185 -8.71 -3.35 75.93
CA LEU A 185 -7.70 -3.18 76.96
C LEU A 185 -8.35 -3.17 78.36
N ASP A 186 -7.78 -3.95 79.26
CA ASP A 186 -8.13 -4.03 80.68
C ASP A 186 -6.85 -4.04 81.54
N GLU A 187 -6.97 -3.65 82.80
CA GLU A 187 -5.84 -3.60 83.75
C GLU A 187 -5.16 -4.97 83.90
N ASN A 188 -5.89 -6.06 83.68
CA ASN A 188 -5.38 -7.43 83.76
C ASN A 188 -4.74 -7.96 82.46
N ASN A 189 -4.90 -7.29 81.30
CA ASN A 189 -4.48 -7.82 79.99
C ASN A 189 -3.38 -7.01 79.27
N VAL A 190 -2.86 -5.95 79.91
CA VAL A 190 -1.79 -5.05 79.41
C VAL A 190 -0.66 -5.75 78.63
N ASN A 191 -0.09 -6.82 79.17
CA ASN A 191 1.01 -7.54 78.52
C ASN A 191 0.55 -8.22 77.21
N GLN A 192 -0.60 -8.89 77.24
CA GLN A 192 -1.16 -9.59 76.06
C GLN A 192 -1.55 -8.59 74.96
N PHE A 193 -2.02 -7.40 75.35
CA PHE A 193 -2.31 -6.29 74.44
C PHE A 193 -1.02 -5.80 73.75
N VAL A 194 0.04 -5.52 74.52
CA VAL A 194 1.36 -5.11 73.97
C VAL A 194 1.96 -6.19 73.07
N ASP A 195 1.92 -7.47 73.48
CA ASP A 195 2.45 -8.58 72.68
C ASP A 195 1.77 -8.65 71.29
N ARG A 196 0.45 -8.47 71.24
CA ARG A 196 -0.31 -8.43 69.98
C ARG A 196 0.06 -7.21 69.12
N MET A 197 0.25 -6.03 69.72
CA MET A 197 0.77 -4.85 69.00
C MET A 197 2.15 -5.14 68.39
N VAL A 198 3.06 -5.75 69.16
CA VAL A 198 4.42 -6.11 68.74
C VAL A 198 4.40 -7.13 67.59
N VAL A 199 3.51 -8.13 67.61
CA VAL A 199 3.34 -9.07 66.48
C VAL A 199 2.87 -8.35 65.22
N ILE A 200 1.86 -7.48 65.30
CA ILE A 200 1.34 -6.73 64.14
C ILE A 200 2.43 -5.82 63.55
N ILE A 201 3.18 -5.11 64.41
CA ILE A 201 4.32 -4.28 64.00
C ILE A 201 5.44 -5.14 63.37
N SER A 202 5.71 -6.32 63.92
CA SER A 202 6.72 -7.25 63.38
C SER A 202 6.34 -7.82 62.01
N ASN A 203 5.06 -8.18 61.82
CA ASN A 203 4.52 -8.58 60.53
C ASN A 203 4.65 -7.46 59.50
N LEU A 204 4.34 -6.21 59.88
CA LEU A 204 4.55 -5.05 59.02
C LEU A 204 6.04 -4.79 58.71
N ARG A 205 6.96 -5.01 59.66
CA ARG A 205 8.41 -4.89 59.44
C ARG A 205 8.97 -5.94 58.48
N ALA A 206 8.40 -7.16 58.46
CA ALA A 206 8.79 -8.22 57.52
C ALA A 206 8.37 -7.93 56.06
N MET A 207 7.45 -6.96 55.87
CA MET A 207 6.95 -6.53 54.57
C MET A 207 7.72 -5.30 54.05
N GLN A 208 7.82 -5.22 52.72
CA GLN A 208 8.47 -4.15 51.98
C GLN A 208 7.44 -3.46 51.07
N ILE A 209 7.66 -2.19 50.75
CA ILE A 209 6.82 -1.51 49.75
C ILE A 209 7.07 -2.12 48.37
N CYS A 210 6.01 -2.40 47.63
CA CYS A 210 6.04 -2.80 46.23
C CYS A 210 6.80 -1.74 45.42
N SER A 211 7.79 -2.11 44.60
CA SER A 211 8.52 -1.15 43.75
C SER A 211 7.87 -0.88 42.39
N GLY A 212 6.68 -1.45 42.11
CA GLY A 212 5.94 -1.19 40.87
C GLY A 212 6.70 -1.59 39.59
N TYR A 213 6.80 -0.63 38.66
CA TYR A 213 7.73 -0.63 37.52
C TYR A 213 8.57 0.65 37.58
N ASP A 214 9.78 0.50 38.11
CA ASP A 214 10.89 1.45 38.22
C ASP A 214 11.83 1.42 36.99
N GLU A 215 11.76 0.35 36.19
CA GLU A 215 12.62 0.07 35.03
C GLU A 215 12.55 1.16 33.94
N GLU A 216 13.69 1.82 33.68
CA GLU A 216 13.84 2.99 32.79
C GLU A 216 13.23 2.82 31.39
N LYS A 217 13.37 1.63 30.79
CA LYS A 217 12.81 1.28 29.46
C LYS A 217 11.27 1.41 29.34
N PHE A 218 10.56 1.64 30.44
CA PHE A 218 9.12 1.89 30.45
C PHE A 218 8.74 3.34 30.78
N LYS A 219 9.67 4.20 31.24
CA LYS A 219 9.39 5.59 31.66
C LYS A 219 8.65 6.39 30.59
N SER A 220 9.09 6.30 29.34
CA SER A 220 8.48 6.98 28.18
C SER A 220 7.03 6.60 27.91
N VAL A 221 6.52 5.48 28.46
CA VAL A 221 5.14 5.03 28.27
C VAL A 221 4.27 5.10 29.53
N TRP A 222 4.82 5.55 30.67
CA TRP A 222 4.05 5.72 31.91
C TRP A 222 2.91 6.74 31.74
N SER A 223 3.20 7.90 31.14
CA SER A 223 2.22 8.98 30.90
C SER A 223 1.04 8.62 30.00
N ILE A 224 1.21 7.58 29.15
CA ILE A 224 0.19 7.12 28.20
C ILE A 224 -0.43 5.77 28.60
N CYS A 225 -0.14 5.24 29.78
CA CYS A 225 -0.66 3.95 30.26
C CYS A 225 -1.87 4.16 31.19
N PRO A 226 -3.10 3.81 30.79
CA PRO A 226 -4.32 4.11 31.57
C PRO A 226 -4.59 3.12 32.71
N TYR A 227 -3.64 2.24 33.03
CA TYR A 227 -3.82 1.15 34.00
C TYR A 227 -3.07 1.39 35.32
N GLY A 228 -2.56 2.61 35.51
CA GLY A 228 -1.71 2.93 36.64
C GLY A 228 -1.35 4.40 36.76
N VAL A 229 -0.55 4.70 37.79
CA VAL A 229 -0.15 6.04 38.22
C VAL A 229 1.35 6.11 38.46
N VAL A 230 1.95 7.26 38.20
CA VAL A 230 3.36 7.54 38.55
C VAL A 230 3.43 7.96 40.01
N ASP A 231 4.10 7.15 40.83
CA ASP A 231 4.50 7.45 42.20
C ASP A 231 5.89 8.09 42.18
N LYS A 232 5.97 9.35 42.62
CA LYS A 232 7.20 10.16 42.70
C LYS A 232 7.94 10.01 44.05
N ASN A 233 7.66 8.95 44.80
CA ASN A 233 8.25 8.62 46.08
C ASN A 233 8.18 9.74 47.14
N LEU A 234 6.99 10.35 47.31
CA LEU A 234 6.76 11.38 48.32
C LEU A 234 7.10 10.91 49.75
N PHE A 235 6.99 9.60 50.01
CA PHE A 235 7.23 8.95 51.30
C PHE A 235 8.67 8.46 51.51
N ARG A 236 9.59 8.75 50.57
CA ARG A 236 11.04 8.52 50.71
C ARG A 236 11.41 7.05 50.98
N GLU A 237 10.76 6.14 50.28
CA GLU A 237 11.11 4.72 50.25
C GLU A 237 12.48 4.51 49.60
N HIS A 238 13.28 3.60 50.17
CA HIS A 238 14.63 3.31 49.68
C HIS A 238 14.66 2.44 48.41
N ARG A 239 13.52 1.89 47.98
CA ARG A 239 13.45 0.86 46.91
C ARG A 239 13.28 1.41 45.49
N TYR A 240 12.97 2.69 45.34
CA TYR A 240 12.74 3.36 44.04
C TYR A 240 12.82 4.88 44.21
N GLU A 241 13.20 5.62 43.17
CA GLU A 241 13.11 7.10 43.16
C GLU A 241 11.77 7.57 42.57
N GLU A 242 11.35 6.95 41.47
CA GLU A 242 10.03 7.07 40.86
C GLU A 242 9.61 5.72 40.29
N THR A 243 8.32 5.42 40.28
CA THR A 243 7.80 4.15 39.77
C THR A 243 6.39 4.26 39.23
N PHE A 244 6.04 3.41 38.27
CA PHE A 244 4.67 3.25 37.81
C PHE A 244 3.96 2.09 38.52
N ARG A 245 2.85 2.40 39.19
CA ARG A 245 2.03 1.45 39.98
C ARG A 245 0.70 1.18 39.30
N SER A 246 0.12 0.00 39.52
CA SER A 246 -1.29 -0.25 39.17
C SER A 246 -2.20 0.62 40.04
N HIS A 247 -3.36 1.04 39.51
CA HIS A 247 -4.41 1.66 40.33
C HIS A 247 -4.91 0.74 41.46
N SER A 248 -4.73 -0.58 41.32
CA SER A 248 -5.06 -1.59 42.34
C SER A 248 -3.81 -2.14 43.05
N CYS A 249 -2.76 -1.34 43.19
CA CYS A 249 -1.51 -1.76 43.81
C CYS A 249 -1.70 -2.07 45.31
N LEU A 250 -1.52 -3.34 45.72
CA LEU A 250 -1.60 -3.81 47.12
C LEU A 250 -0.62 -3.16 48.15
N ARG A 251 0.14 -2.14 47.74
CA ARG A 251 1.20 -1.40 48.48
C ARG A 251 2.33 -2.23 49.09
N LEU A 252 2.05 -3.21 49.93
CA LEU A 252 3.03 -4.08 50.58
C LEU A 252 3.27 -5.38 49.81
N VAL A 253 4.47 -5.92 49.98
CA VAL A 253 4.92 -7.23 49.48
C VAL A 253 5.87 -7.88 50.48
N HIS A 254 5.87 -9.20 50.56
CA HIS A 254 6.88 -9.94 51.31
C HIS A 254 8.30 -9.57 50.83
N HIS A 255 9.28 -9.46 51.72
CA HIS A 255 10.63 -8.95 51.42
C HIS A 255 11.33 -9.59 50.21
N ARG A 256 11.03 -10.87 49.91
CA ARG A 256 11.55 -11.60 48.74
C ARG A 256 10.95 -11.19 47.39
N LYS A 257 9.94 -10.32 47.35
CA LYS A 257 9.25 -9.88 46.13
C LYS A 257 9.56 -8.41 45.82
N TRP A 258 9.76 -8.10 44.54
CA TRP A 258 9.95 -6.71 44.09
C TRP A 258 8.62 -5.96 43.91
N ARG A 259 7.55 -6.66 43.49
CA ARG A 259 6.26 -6.05 43.14
C ARG A 259 5.08 -6.97 43.45
N CYS A 260 3.91 -6.39 43.72
CA CYS A 260 2.68 -7.13 44.03
C CYS A 260 2.07 -7.75 42.77
N THR A 261 1.07 -8.63 42.94
CA THR A 261 0.37 -9.32 41.84
C THR A 261 -0.26 -8.34 40.84
N GLU A 262 -0.93 -7.30 41.33
CA GLU A 262 -1.61 -6.31 40.48
C GLU A 262 -0.63 -5.44 39.70
N CYS A 263 0.48 -5.02 40.33
CA CYS A 263 1.57 -4.39 39.59
C CYS A 263 2.15 -5.35 38.56
N ALA A 264 2.43 -6.61 38.89
CA ALA A 264 3.02 -7.58 37.96
C ALA A 264 2.23 -7.74 36.63
N LYS A 265 0.89 -7.63 36.68
CA LYS A 265 0.02 -7.65 35.48
C LYS A 265 0.36 -6.54 34.46
N LEU A 266 0.96 -5.43 34.88
CA LEU A 266 1.33 -4.31 34.01
C LEU A 266 2.44 -4.62 32.99
N TYR A 267 3.19 -5.72 33.13
CA TYR A 267 4.26 -6.08 32.19
C TYR A 267 3.77 -6.11 30.73
N LYS A 268 2.64 -6.78 30.48
CA LYS A 268 2.07 -6.96 29.14
C LYS A 268 1.63 -5.63 28.50
N PRO A 269 0.81 -4.76 29.15
CA PRO A 269 0.45 -3.47 28.57
C PRO A 269 1.64 -2.51 28.41
N LEU A 270 2.57 -2.45 29.38
CA LEU A 270 3.77 -1.61 29.28
C LEU A 270 4.67 -2.06 28.11
N LYS A 271 4.98 -3.35 28.00
CA LYS A 271 5.77 -3.91 26.89
C LYS A 271 5.10 -3.71 25.53
N ARG A 272 3.78 -3.85 25.46
CA ARG A 272 3.04 -3.60 24.22
C ARG A 272 3.12 -2.12 23.83
N LYS A 273 2.93 -1.19 24.77
CA LYS A 273 3.04 0.26 24.52
C LYS A 273 4.46 0.70 24.19
N SER A 274 5.51 0.17 24.85
CA SER A 274 6.89 0.51 24.50
C SER A 274 7.30 0.02 23.12
N LEU A 275 6.82 -1.16 22.70
CA LEU A 275 6.96 -1.63 21.32
C LEU A 275 6.27 -0.74 20.29
N PHE A 276 5.14 -0.09 20.63
CA PHE A 276 4.46 0.87 19.76
C PHE A 276 5.10 2.27 19.78
N ALA A 277 5.59 2.73 20.93
CA ALA A 277 6.31 4.00 21.06
C ALA A 277 7.67 3.97 20.33
N ALA A 278 8.27 2.79 20.18
CA ALA A 278 9.48 2.57 19.38
C ALA A 278 9.22 2.47 17.85
N VAL A 279 8.00 2.72 17.37
CA VAL A 279 7.67 2.67 15.93
C VAL A 279 7.81 4.04 15.28
N ASP A 280 9.06 4.48 15.16
CA ASP A 280 9.51 5.30 14.02
C ASP A 280 10.01 4.39 12.87
N LYS A 281 9.58 3.11 12.88
CA LYS A 281 9.84 2.14 11.81
C LYS A 281 8.80 2.33 10.71
N PRO A 282 9.20 2.79 9.51
CA PRO A 282 8.28 2.97 8.40
C PRO A 282 7.69 1.63 7.97
N LYS A 283 6.44 1.66 7.47
CA LYS A 283 5.78 0.47 6.89
C LYS A 283 6.66 -0.11 5.78
N LEU A 284 6.66 -1.44 5.59
CA LEU A 284 7.52 -2.13 4.61
C LEU A 284 7.50 -1.49 3.20
N ASN A 285 6.36 -0.94 2.80
CA ASN A 285 6.14 -0.35 1.48
C ASN A 285 6.24 1.19 1.43
N THR A 286 6.80 1.85 2.46
CA THR A 286 7.06 3.29 2.40
C THR A 286 8.08 3.60 1.29
N ALA A 287 7.70 4.48 0.37
CA ALA A 287 8.55 4.90 -0.74
C ALA A 287 9.76 5.72 -0.24
N ASN A 288 10.93 5.54 -0.87
CA ASN A 288 12.21 6.04 -0.34
C ASN A 288 12.24 7.56 -0.11
N LYS A 289 11.48 8.35 -0.88
CA LYS A 289 11.34 9.80 -0.70
C LYS A 289 10.68 10.25 0.62
N TYR A 290 10.19 9.31 1.42
CA TYR A 290 9.60 9.53 2.76
C TYR A 290 10.41 8.84 3.87
N LEU A 291 11.64 8.43 3.57
CA LEU A 291 12.57 7.79 4.50
C LEU A 291 13.73 8.74 4.82
N THR A 292 14.22 8.71 6.05
CA THR A 292 15.51 9.32 6.38
C THR A 292 16.66 8.48 5.82
N GLU A 293 17.87 9.05 5.73
CA GLU A 293 19.05 8.34 5.24
C GLU A 293 19.36 7.07 6.06
N GLU A 294 19.26 7.15 7.39
CA GLU A 294 19.42 6.01 8.30
C GLU A 294 18.35 4.93 8.09
N GLN A 295 17.09 5.33 7.86
CA GLN A 295 16.01 4.39 7.51
C GLN A 295 16.24 3.75 6.13
N MET A 296 16.81 4.48 5.16
CA MET A 296 17.20 3.92 3.85
C MET A 296 18.34 2.91 3.98
N LEU A 297 19.38 3.20 4.77
CA LEU A 297 20.48 2.27 5.05
C LEU A 297 19.98 0.99 5.74
N THR A 298 19.07 1.13 6.72
CA THR A 298 18.43 0.00 7.39
C THR A 298 17.62 -0.86 6.41
N LYS A 299 16.80 -0.22 5.57
CA LYS A 299 16.00 -0.89 4.53
C LYS A 299 16.87 -1.62 3.51
N LEU A 300 18.00 -1.04 3.10
CA LEU A 300 18.99 -1.69 2.23
C LEU A 300 19.63 -2.91 2.90
N SER A 301 20.00 -2.80 4.18
CA SER A 301 20.55 -3.92 4.97
C SER A 301 19.57 -5.10 5.05
N ASP A 302 18.30 -4.84 5.32
CA ASP A 302 17.27 -5.88 5.42
C ASP A 302 16.90 -6.47 4.05
N GLN A 303 16.91 -5.67 2.98
CA GLN A 303 16.81 -6.17 1.60
C GLN A 303 17.99 -7.09 1.24
N ALA A 304 19.22 -6.72 1.59
CA ALA A 304 20.40 -7.55 1.36
C ALA A 304 20.31 -8.90 2.10
N LYS A 305 19.90 -8.91 3.39
CA LYS A 305 19.64 -10.14 4.16
C LYS A 305 18.56 -11.01 3.52
N THR A 306 17.50 -10.39 2.98
CA THR A 306 16.40 -11.10 2.31
C THR A 306 16.86 -11.75 1.00
N ILE A 307 17.67 -11.05 0.20
CA ILE A 307 18.29 -11.58 -1.02
C ILE A 307 19.24 -12.75 -0.68
N GLU A 308 20.06 -12.59 0.35
CA GLU A 308 20.98 -13.62 0.85
C GLU A 308 20.23 -14.89 1.30
N ALA A 309 19.16 -14.75 2.07
CA ALA A 309 18.30 -15.87 2.47
C ALA A 309 17.62 -16.56 1.27
N ALA A 310 17.14 -15.78 0.29
CA ALA A 310 16.54 -16.31 -0.93
C ALA A 310 17.57 -17.10 -1.77
N LYS A 311 18.79 -16.59 -1.95
CA LYS A 311 19.90 -17.30 -2.62
C LYS A 311 20.23 -18.63 -1.93
N ARG A 312 20.33 -18.64 -0.59
CA ARG A 312 20.56 -19.88 0.18
C ARG A 312 19.43 -20.89 -0.01
N LYS A 313 18.17 -20.44 -0.01
CA LYS A 313 17.01 -21.31 -0.25
C LYS A 313 17.04 -21.90 -1.67
N ILE A 314 17.37 -21.09 -2.70
CA ILE A 314 17.55 -21.57 -4.07
C ILE A 314 18.65 -22.63 -4.12
N SER A 315 19.85 -22.34 -3.61
CA SER A 315 20.97 -23.29 -3.58
C SER A 315 20.60 -24.63 -2.93
N HIS A 316 19.92 -24.60 -1.77
CA HIS A 316 19.44 -25.81 -1.10
C HIS A 316 18.40 -26.59 -1.92
N MET A 317 17.47 -25.91 -2.60
CA MET A 317 16.50 -26.56 -3.48
C MET A 317 17.18 -27.18 -4.72
N THR A 318 18.12 -26.46 -5.36
CA THR A 318 18.90 -26.97 -6.49
C THR A 318 19.72 -28.19 -6.10
N GLY A 319 20.40 -28.17 -4.94
CA GLY A 319 21.13 -29.34 -4.43
C GLY A 319 20.23 -30.55 -4.17
N ARG A 320 19.03 -30.34 -3.63
CA ARG A 320 18.03 -31.41 -3.47
C ARG A 320 17.51 -31.95 -4.80
N MET A 321 17.24 -31.08 -5.79
CA MET A 321 16.86 -31.51 -7.13
C MET A 321 17.96 -32.36 -7.78
N GLN A 322 19.21 -31.91 -7.70
CA GLN A 322 20.35 -32.64 -8.25
C GLN A 322 20.56 -33.99 -7.57
N LEU A 323 20.35 -34.09 -6.26
CA LEU A 323 20.40 -35.36 -5.52
C LEU A 323 19.22 -36.31 -5.87
N MET A 324 18.04 -35.77 -6.17
CA MET A 324 16.94 -36.59 -6.70
C MET A 324 17.21 -37.06 -8.14
N LEU A 325 17.84 -36.23 -8.97
CA LEU A 325 18.25 -36.60 -10.32
C LEU A 325 19.35 -37.66 -10.33
N THR A 326 20.35 -37.61 -9.44
CA THR A 326 21.37 -38.67 -9.36
C THR A 326 20.85 -39.96 -8.74
N LYS A 327 19.84 -39.89 -7.85
CA LYS A 327 19.24 -41.07 -7.21
C LYS A 327 18.18 -41.78 -8.07
N SER A 328 17.49 -41.04 -8.94
CA SER A 328 16.27 -41.51 -9.63
C SER A 328 16.26 -41.23 -11.14
N GLY A 329 17.25 -40.51 -11.65
CA GLY A 329 17.41 -40.26 -13.08
C GLY A 329 18.10 -41.43 -13.76
N VAL A 330 17.51 -41.90 -14.86
CA VAL A 330 18.15 -42.85 -15.78
C VAL A 330 19.05 -42.06 -16.72
N ASN A 331 20.31 -42.48 -16.85
CA ASN A 331 21.23 -41.90 -17.82
C ASN A 331 20.89 -42.50 -19.19
N LEU A 332 20.55 -41.65 -20.17
CA LEU A 332 20.10 -42.09 -21.49
C LEU A 332 21.30 -42.10 -22.43
N ASP A 333 21.77 -43.30 -22.81
CA ASP A 333 22.85 -43.47 -23.79
C ASP A 333 22.40 -43.06 -25.20
N ASN A 334 23.39 -42.82 -26.09
CA ASN A 334 23.14 -42.30 -27.44
C ASN A 334 22.24 -43.22 -28.30
N ASP A 335 22.26 -44.54 -28.08
CA ASP A 335 21.40 -45.52 -28.77
C ASP A 335 19.90 -45.31 -28.49
N LEU A 336 19.55 -44.57 -27.44
CA LEU A 336 18.16 -44.22 -27.16
C LEU A 336 17.66 -43.01 -27.95
N SER A 337 18.50 -42.34 -28.75
CA SER A 337 18.06 -41.29 -29.68
C SER A 337 17.07 -41.83 -30.70
N ASP A 338 17.34 -43.01 -31.24
CA ASP A 338 16.51 -43.64 -32.27
C ASP A 338 15.22 -44.17 -31.65
N ASN A 339 15.30 -44.84 -30.48
CA ASN A 339 14.14 -45.26 -29.69
C ASN A 339 13.24 -44.08 -29.27
N LEU A 340 13.80 -42.91 -28.92
CA LEU A 340 13.00 -41.72 -28.65
C LEU A 340 12.30 -41.22 -29.91
N THR A 341 12.97 -41.27 -31.06
CA THR A 341 12.38 -40.85 -32.35
C THR A 341 11.22 -41.79 -32.74
N GLU A 342 11.42 -43.10 -32.61
CA GLU A 342 10.39 -44.13 -32.83
C GLU A 342 9.21 -43.99 -31.84
N LEU A 343 9.49 -43.70 -30.56
CA LEU A 343 8.43 -43.43 -29.56
C LEU A 343 7.62 -42.16 -29.90
N LEU A 344 8.29 -41.12 -30.40
CA LEU A 344 7.65 -39.87 -30.85
C LEU A 344 6.80 -40.07 -32.11
N GLU A 345 7.20 -40.99 -33.00
CA GLU A 345 6.43 -41.39 -34.19
C GLU A 345 5.23 -42.29 -33.84
N SER A 346 5.35 -43.12 -32.79
CA SER A 346 4.27 -44.01 -32.32
C SER A 346 3.14 -43.30 -31.55
N GLY A 347 3.40 -42.12 -31.00
CA GLY A 347 2.45 -41.37 -30.17
C GLY A 347 1.56 -40.41 -30.96
N GLN A 348 0.29 -40.27 -30.57
CA GLN A 348 -0.56 -39.17 -31.06
C GLN A 348 -0.05 -37.82 -30.51
N MET A 349 0.87 -37.21 -31.24
CA MET A 349 1.47 -35.92 -30.92
C MET A 349 0.96 -34.81 -31.82
N THR A 350 0.82 -33.61 -31.25
CA THR A 350 0.61 -32.41 -32.06
C THR A 350 1.92 -31.96 -32.70
N GLU A 351 1.82 -31.33 -33.88
CA GLU A 351 2.94 -30.72 -34.61
C GLU A 351 3.82 -29.84 -33.71
N ALA A 352 3.20 -29.05 -32.82
CA ALA A 352 3.90 -28.18 -31.88
C ALA A 352 4.75 -28.96 -30.87
N GLN A 353 4.29 -30.11 -30.39
CA GLN A 353 5.04 -30.97 -29.47
C GLN A 353 6.18 -31.70 -30.19
N SER A 354 5.95 -32.17 -31.44
CA SER A 354 6.98 -32.76 -32.29
C SER A 354 8.12 -31.77 -32.54
N VAL A 355 7.80 -30.57 -33.04
CA VAL A 355 8.77 -29.47 -33.22
C VAL A 355 9.48 -29.10 -31.92
N PHE A 356 8.79 -29.08 -30.77
CA PHE A 356 9.44 -28.82 -29.49
C PHE A 356 10.50 -29.88 -29.16
N LEU A 357 10.15 -31.17 -29.23
CA LEU A 357 11.05 -32.27 -28.84
C LEU A 357 12.20 -32.46 -29.84
N GLN A 358 11.96 -32.34 -31.15
CA GLN A 358 13.03 -32.28 -32.16
C GLN A 358 14.06 -31.18 -31.85
N GLN A 359 13.59 -29.99 -31.43
CA GLN A 359 14.49 -28.89 -31.06
C GLN A 359 15.20 -29.13 -29.72
N GLN A 360 14.60 -29.86 -28.77
CA GLN A 360 15.29 -30.30 -27.55
C GLN A 360 16.39 -31.31 -27.85
N VAL A 361 16.13 -32.34 -28.67
CA VAL A 361 17.14 -33.33 -29.10
C VAL A 361 18.30 -32.63 -29.82
N LYS A 362 17.99 -31.79 -30.81
CA LYS A 362 18.98 -30.96 -31.54
C LYS A 362 19.80 -30.04 -30.63
N ALA A 363 19.23 -29.55 -29.54
CA ALA A 363 19.95 -28.76 -28.54
C ALA A 363 20.88 -29.64 -27.70
N SER A 364 20.41 -30.77 -27.21
CA SER A 364 21.17 -31.70 -26.36
C SER A 364 22.36 -32.34 -27.08
N GLN A 365 22.24 -32.63 -28.37
CA GLN A 365 23.34 -33.13 -29.21
C GLN A 365 24.48 -32.11 -29.39
N LYS A 366 24.27 -30.82 -29.10
CA LYS A 366 25.30 -29.79 -29.23
C LYS A 366 26.11 -29.59 -27.95
N LYS A 367 27.43 -29.84 -28.04
CA LYS A 367 28.42 -29.47 -27.01
C LYS A 367 28.40 -27.99 -26.61
N ASN A 368 27.98 -27.10 -27.52
CA ASN A 368 27.79 -25.68 -27.24
C ASN A 368 26.57 -25.13 -28.00
N MET A 369 25.73 -24.36 -27.30
CA MET A 369 24.50 -23.74 -27.81
C MET A 369 24.74 -22.49 -28.69
N VAL A 370 25.97 -21.95 -28.70
CA VAL A 370 26.36 -20.84 -29.59
C VAL A 370 26.10 -21.23 -31.05
N GLY A 371 25.44 -20.33 -31.79
CA GLY A 371 25.07 -20.57 -33.19
C GLY A 371 23.97 -21.63 -33.40
N MET A 372 23.22 -22.04 -32.37
CA MET A 372 22.03 -22.86 -32.57
C MET A 372 20.93 -22.08 -33.31
N ARG A 373 20.57 -22.57 -34.51
CA ARG A 373 19.39 -22.11 -35.25
C ARG A 373 18.15 -22.86 -34.75
N TRP A 374 17.35 -22.16 -33.96
CA TRP A 374 16.05 -22.60 -33.44
C TRP A 374 14.97 -22.50 -34.51
N HIS A 375 13.97 -23.39 -34.44
CA HIS A 375 12.76 -23.28 -35.25
C HIS A 375 11.95 -22.01 -34.89
N PRO A 376 11.31 -21.30 -35.85
CA PRO A 376 10.54 -20.09 -35.55
C PRO A 376 9.41 -20.29 -34.54
N THR A 377 8.82 -21.48 -34.44
CA THR A 377 7.83 -21.82 -33.41
C THR A 377 8.45 -21.83 -32.00
N MET A 378 9.68 -22.33 -31.85
CA MET A 378 10.41 -22.27 -30.57
C MET A 378 10.78 -20.85 -30.17
N ILE A 379 11.18 -20.00 -31.12
CA ILE A 379 11.42 -18.58 -30.86
C ILE A 379 10.11 -17.90 -30.41
N ARG A 380 8.99 -18.15 -31.08
CA ARG A 380 7.68 -17.58 -30.69
C ARG A 380 7.20 -18.04 -29.32
N LEU A 381 7.35 -19.34 -29.00
CA LEU A 381 7.04 -19.87 -27.67
C LEU A 381 7.93 -19.24 -26.58
N ALA A 382 9.24 -19.17 -26.83
CA ALA A 382 10.19 -18.57 -25.90
C ALA A 382 9.91 -17.07 -25.68
N LEU A 383 9.59 -16.31 -26.73
CA LEU A 383 9.15 -14.92 -26.63
C LEU A 383 7.86 -14.79 -25.81
N ALA A 384 6.85 -15.64 -26.05
CA ALA A 384 5.59 -15.58 -25.32
C ALA A 384 5.79 -15.83 -23.81
N ILE A 385 6.59 -16.84 -23.44
CA ILE A 385 6.92 -17.12 -22.04
C ILE A 385 7.73 -15.96 -21.43
N HIS A 386 8.76 -15.48 -22.13
CA HIS A 386 9.61 -14.38 -21.65
C HIS A 386 8.85 -13.05 -21.50
N LEU A 387 7.94 -12.71 -22.41
CA LEU A 387 7.07 -11.53 -22.31
C LEU A 387 6.04 -11.66 -21.17
N THR A 388 5.59 -12.88 -20.87
CA THR A 388 4.69 -13.14 -19.74
C THR A 388 5.41 -13.08 -18.39
N SER A 389 6.62 -13.65 -18.31
CA SER A 389 7.47 -13.58 -17.12
C SER A 389 8.94 -13.87 -17.47
N PRO A 390 9.81 -12.84 -17.54
CA PRO A 390 11.24 -13.04 -17.76
C PRO A 390 11.86 -13.91 -16.66
N ALA A 391 11.45 -13.73 -15.39
CA ALA A 391 11.98 -14.51 -14.27
C ALA A 391 11.64 -16.00 -14.36
N ALA A 392 10.43 -16.36 -14.82
CA ALA A 392 10.07 -17.77 -15.05
C ALA A 392 10.86 -18.36 -16.24
N TYR A 393 11.08 -17.56 -17.30
CA TYR A 393 11.87 -17.97 -18.46
C TYR A 393 13.34 -18.24 -18.10
N GLU A 394 13.99 -17.31 -17.38
CA GLU A 394 15.36 -17.49 -16.88
C GLU A 394 15.45 -18.74 -15.99
N LEU A 395 14.50 -18.95 -15.07
CA LEU A 395 14.46 -20.15 -14.22
C LEU A 395 14.35 -21.46 -15.04
N MET A 396 13.46 -21.51 -16.04
CA MET A 396 13.35 -22.70 -16.91
C MET A 396 14.64 -22.99 -17.67
N ARG A 397 15.32 -21.94 -18.16
CA ARG A 397 16.59 -22.08 -18.87
C ARG A 397 17.74 -22.50 -17.95
N ASP A 398 17.84 -21.88 -16.78
CA ASP A 398 18.95 -22.05 -15.83
C ASP A 398 18.86 -23.37 -15.04
N THR A 399 17.66 -23.92 -14.85
CA THR A 399 17.48 -25.29 -14.33
C THR A 399 17.98 -26.37 -15.29
N GLY A 400 18.21 -26.04 -16.56
CA GLY A 400 18.71 -26.96 -17.58
C GLY A 400 17.73 -28.05 -18.03
N MET A 401 16.53 -28.14 -17.42
CA MET A 401 15.48 -29.11 -17.74
C MET A 401 14.93 -28.94 -19.16
N ILE A 402 14.91 -27.71 -19.66
CA ILE A 402 14.52 -27.39 -21.04
C ILE A 402 15.60 -26.50 -21.64
N LYS A 403 16.11 -26.87 -22.81
CA LYS A 403 17.00 -26.02 -23.61
C LYS A 403 16.14 -24.96 -24.30
N LEU A 404 16.42 -23.69 -24.01
CA LEU A 404 15.69 -22.55 -24.55
C LEU A 404 16.67 -21.52 -25.16
N PRO A 405 16.22 -20.67 -26.10
CA PRO A 405 17.02 -19.57 -26.65
C PRO A 405 17.61 -18.66 -25.56
N SER A 406 18.77 -18.04 -25.85
CA SER A 406 19.30 -17.02 -24.94
C SER A 406 18.42 -15.78 -24.94
N SER A 407 18.34 -15.05 -23.83
CA SER A 407 17.54 -13.83 -23.75
C SER A 407 18.14 -12.68 -24.57
N ARG A 408 19.43 -12.79 -24.97
CA ARG A 408 20.00 -11.96 -26.03
C ARG A 408 19.37 -12.28 -27.39
N THR A 409 19.24 -13.56 -27.74
CA THR A 409 18.53 -14.00 -28.95
C THR A 409 17.09 -13.50 -28.96
N LEU A 410 16.37 -13.60 -27.83
CA LEU A 410 15.02 -13.05 -27.71
C LEU A 410 14.97 -11.53 -27.83
N PHE A 411 15.97 -10.82 -27.29
CA PHE A 411 16.10 -9.37 -27.48
C PHE A 411 16.23 -9.02 -28.96
N ASP A 412 17.12 -9.70 -29.69
CA ASP A 412 17.34 -9.48 -31.12
C ASP A 412 16.07 -9.79 -31.95
N TYR A 413 15.30 -10.84 -31.61
CA TYR A 413 14.01 -11.14 -32.27
C TYR A 413 12.85 -10.21 -31.87
N SER A 414 12.85 -9.63 -30.68
CA SER A 414 11.82 -8.67 -30.25
C SER A 414 12.09 -7.25 -30.76
N HIS A 415 13.34 -6.93 -31.11
CA HIS A 415 13.78 -5.60 -31.57
C HIS A 415 14.21 -5.61 -33.05
N VAL A 416 13.68 -6.54 -33.86
CA VAL A 416 13.94 -6.63 -35.32
C VAL A 416 13.61 -5.32 -36.04
N LYS A 417 12.60 -4.58 -35.55
CA LYS A 417 12.25 -3.26 -36.06
C LYS A 417 12.49 -2.22 -34.96
N PRO A 418 13.20 -1.10 -35.25
CA PRO A 418 13.34 -0.03 -34.28
C PRO A 418 11.99 0.67 -34.11
N VAL A 419 11.53 0.82 -32.87
CA VAL A 419 10.39 1.69 -32.56
C VAL A 419 10.81 3.13 -32.88
N GLN A 420 10.06 3.78 -33.76
CA GLN A 420 10.28 5.17 -34.13
C GLN A 420 9.26 6.09 -33.49
N GLU A 421 9.67 7.33 -33.27
CA GLU A 421 8.78 8.40 -32.84
C GLU A 421 7.93 8.91 -34.01
N GLY A 422 6.73 9.40 -33.73
CA GLY A 422 5.75 9.75 -34.74
C GLY A 422 4.80 8.59 -35.04
N ILE A 423 4.44 8.43 -36.31
CA ILE A 423 3.49 7.42 -36.80
C ILE A 423 4.25 6.12 -37.13
N ASP A 424 3.83 5.00 -36.55
CA ASP A 424 4.42 3.69 -36.87
C ASP A 424 3.81 3.15 -38.17
N GLN A 425 4.54 3.32 -39.27
CA GLN A 425 4.11 2.85 -40.60
C GLN A 425 3.91 1.33 -40.64
N TYR A 426 4.73 0.54 -39.93
CA TYR A 426 4.58 -0.91 -39.93
C TYR A 426 3.31 -1.36 -39.23
N VAL A 427 2.93 -0.70 -38.13
CA VAL A 427 1.62 -0.94 -37.50
C VAL A 427 0.49 -0.51 -38.43
N LEU A 428 0.60 0.64 -39.11
CA LEU A 428 -0.42 1.07 -40.09
C LEU A 428 -0.62 0.05 -41.21
N ASP A 429 0.46 -0.43 -41.83
CA ASP A 429 0.41 -1.41 -42.92
C ASP A 429 -0.23 -2.73 -42.43
N SER A 430 0.24 -3.23 -41.29
CA SER A 430 -0.28 -4.47 -40.65
C SER A 430 -1.75 -4.35 -40.22
N VAL A 431 -2.20 -3.18 -39.77
CA VAL A 431 -3.62 -2.92 -39.52
C VAL A 431 -4.40 -2.88 -40.84
N GLY A 432 -3.90 -2.15 -41.85
CA GLY A 432 -4.53 -2.03 -43.16
C GLY A 432 -4.77 -3.39 -43.82
N GLU A 433 -3.76 -4.26 -43.84
CA GLU A 433 -3.87 -5.63 -44.35
C GLU A 433 -4.92 -6.47 -43.58
N ARG A 434 -4.98 -6.35 -42.25
CA ARG A 434 -5.99 -7.05 -41.44
C ARG A 434 -7.39 -6.52 -41.71
N VAL A 435 -7.54 -5.20 -41.88
CA VAL A 435 -8.82 -4.55 -42.16
C VAL A 435 -9.29 -4.84 -43.59
N ALA A 436 -8.39 -4.97 -44.56
CA ALA A 436 -8.69 -5.36 -45.93
C ALA A 436 -9.31 -6.77 -46.03
N LYS A 437 -8.90 -7.70 -45.14
CA LYS A 437 -9.45 -9.06 -45.05
C LYS A 437 -10.90 -9.11 -44.53
N PHE A 438 -11.42 -8.03 -43.93
CA PHE A 438 -12.82 -8.00 -43.47
C PHE A 438 -13.81 -7.76 -44.61
N LYS A 439 -14.70 -8.74 -44.82
CA LYS A 439 -15.78 -8.69 -45.82
C LYS A 439 -16.87 -7.67 -45.47
N LYS A 440 -17.21 -7.49 -44.18
CA LYS A 440 -18.34 -6.63 -43.77
C LYS A 440 -17.86 -5.20 -43.51
N LYS A 441 -18.47 -4.21 -44.17
CA LYS A 441 -18.09 -2.78 -44.07
C LYS A 441 -18.00 -2.26 -42.63
N HIS A 442 -18.87 -2.69 -41.71
CA HIS A 442 -18.84 -2.24 -40.32
C HIS A 442 -17.56 -2.63 -39.55
N GLN A 443 -16.87 -3.69 -39.98
CA GLN A 443 -15.61 -4.13 -39.40
C GLN A 443 -14.43 -3.21 -39.74
N ARG A 444 -14.62 -2.24 -40.64
CA ARG A 444 -13.62 -1.21 -40.97
C ARG A 444 -13.67 -0.01 -40.02
N TYR A 445 -14.71 0.12 -39.18
CA TYR A 445 -14.86 1.24 -38.25
C TYR A 445 -14.01 1.07 -36.99
N HIS A 446 -13.26 2.11 -36.66
CA HIS A 446 -12.34 2.21 -35.53
C HIS A 446 -12.53 3.52 -34.78
N VAL A 447 -12.17 3.50 -33.50
CA VAL A 447 -12.06 4.65 -32.62
C VAL A 447 -10.59 4.96 -32.40
N LEU A 448 -10.19 6.22 -32.55
CA LEU A 448 -8.88 6.72 -32.16
C LEU A 448 -8.92 7.12 -30.68
N MET A 449 -7.93 6.74 -29.90
CA MET A 449 -7.80 7.06 -28.48
C MET A 449 -6.48 7.79 -28.26
N ALA A 450 -6.49 8.88 -27.49
CA ALA A 450 -5.30 9.66 -27.17
C ALA A 450 -5.19 9.93 -25.66
N ASP A 451 -4.03 9.67 -25.07
CA ASP A 451 -3.74 9.96 -23.65
C ASP A 451 -2.25 10.30 -23.44
N GLU A 452 -1.94 11.01 -22.36
CA GLU A 452 -0.60 11.45 -21.98
C GLU A 452 -0.03 10.59 -20.83
N MET A 453 1.05 9.86 -21.08
CA MET A 453 1.77 9.13 -20.05
C MET A 453 2.98 9.92 -19.55
N HIS A 454 3.03 10.23 -18.24
CA HIS A 454 4.22 10.85 -17.63
C HIS A 454 5.43 9.90 -17.64
N ILE A 455 6.60 10.44 -17.98
CA ILE A 455 7.89 9.74 -18.00
C ILE A 455 8.95 10.48 -17.16
N SER A 456 10.01 9.79 -16.77
CA SER A 456 11.17 10.42 -16.14
C SER A 456 11.97 11.22 -17.17
N GLN A 457 12.16 12.51 -16.94
CA GLN A 457 13.01 13.38 -17.76
C GLN A 457 14.47 12.91 -17.66
N ASN A 458 15.04 12.40 -18.75
CA ASN A 458 16.43 12.00 -18.83
C ASN A 458 16.89 11.97 -20.30
N LEU A 459 18.20 12.11 -20.52
CA LEU A 459 18.83 11.98 -21.83
C LEU A 459 19.60 10.66 -21.91
N ILE A 460 19.32 9.86 -22.95
CA ILE A 460 19.90 8.53 -23.14
C ILE A 460 20.64 8.48 -24.47
N PHE A 461 21.95 8.21 -24.44
CA PHE A 461 22.73 7.99 -25.64
C PHE A 461 22.55 6.56 -26.17
N GLN A 462 21.88 6.44 -27.32
CA GLN A 462 21.57 5.16 -27.96
C GLN A 462 22.76 4.69 -28.81
N LYS A 463 23.67 3.93 -28.19
CA LYS A 463 24.96 3.48 -28.78
C LYS A 463 24.88 2.86 -30.19
N HIS A 464 23.77 2.22 -30.55
CA HIS A 464 23.63 1.54 -31.85
C HIS A 464 23.14 2.45 -32.98
N THR A 465 22.47 3.57 -32.68
CA THR A 465 22.08 4.58 -33.69
C THR A 465 22.96 5.84 -33.63
N GLY A 466 23.73 6.01 -32.56
CA GLY A 466 24.48 7.24 -32.28
C GLY A 466 23.61 8.42 -31.86
N LYS A 467 22.30 8.23 -31.65
CA LYS A 467 21.36 9.32 -31.34
C LYS A 467 21.23 9.57 -29.83
N MET A 468 21.03 10.83 -29.47
CA MET A 468 20.55 11.23 -28.15
C MET A 468 19.02 11.15 -28.13
N ILE A 469 18.45 10.38 -27.19
CA ILE A 469 17.00 10.25 -26.98
C ILE A 469 16.63 10.99 -25.69
N GLY A 470 15.46 11.64 -25.68
CA GLY A 470 14.87 12.27 -24.49
C GLY A 470 14.44 13.72 -24.68
N TYR A 471 14.76 14.33 -25.84
CA TYR A 471 14.19 15.60 -26.25
C TYR A 471 12.71 15.45 -26.67
N THR A 472 11.99 16.55 -26.75
CA THR A 472 10.61 16.56 -27.26
C THR A 472 10.55 16.40 -28.78
N SER A 473 9.60 15.60 -29.28
CA SER A 473 9.22 15.65 -30.70
C SER A 473 8.59 17.01 -31.02
N LEU A 474 9.40 17.81 -31.68
CA LEU A 474 8.99 18.90 -32.54
C LEU A 474 9.33 18.43 -33.96
N ASP A 475 8.49 18.71 -34.96
CA ASP A 475 8.99 18.60 -36.34
C ASP A 475 9.97 19.76 -36.62
N THR A 476 10.72 19.70 -37.72
CA THR A 476 11.78 20.70 -37.99
C THR A 476 11.22 22.10 -38.07
N LEU A 477 10.02 22.26 -38.66
CA LEU A 477 9.30 23.52 -38.74
C LEU A 477 8.80 24.00 -37.37
N ASP A 478 8.15 23.15 -36.56
CA ASP A 478 7.80 23.50 -35.18
C ASP A 478 9.02 23.92 -34.34
N SER A 479 10.18 23.29 -34.59
CA SER A 479 11.44 23.61 -33.91
C SER A 479 11.95 24.98 -34.33
N GLU A 480 12.06 25.23 -35.63
CA GLU A 480 12.51 26.49 -36.21
C GLU A 480 11.60 27.65 -35.83
N VAL A 481 10.28 27.47 -35.88
CA VAL A 481 9.28 28.47 -35.46
C VAL A 481 9.42 28.77 -33.97
N LYS A 482 9.55 27.76 -33.10
CA LYS A 482 9.72 28.00 -31.65
C LYS A 482 11.06 28.63 -31.30
N VAL A 483 12.15 28.27 -31.99
CA VAL A 483 13.45 28.93 -31.84
C VAL A 483 13.33 30.40 -32.25
N PHE A 484 12.60 30.70 -33.33
CA PHE A 484 12.36 32.06 -33.77
C PHE A 484 11.45 32.85 -32.82
N GLU A 485 10.35 32.25 -32.31
CA GLU A 485 9.49 32.84 -31.28
C GLU A 485 10.27 33.15 -29.98
N GLU A 486 11.04 32.18 -29.45
CA GLU A 486 11.84 32.38 -28.24
C GLU A 486 12.97 33.42 -28.45
N TYR A 487 13.56 33.50 -29.65
CA TYR A 487 14.54 34.52 -30.02
C TYR A 487 13.92 35.93 -30.12
N LEU A 488 12.71 36.06 -30.67
CA LEU A 488 11.98 37.33 -30.69
C LEU A 488 11.60 37.81 -29.29
N GLU A 489 11.28 36.89 -28.38
CA GLU A 489 11.00 37.23 -26.98
C GLU A 489 12.26 37.57 -26.17
N ASN A 490 13.39 36.87 -26.41
CA ASN A 490 14.65 37.05 -25.69
C ASN A 490 15.89 36.79 -26.60
N PRO A 491 16.40 37.82 -27.32
CA PRO A 491 17.48 37.65 -28.30
C PRO A 491 18.80 37.11 -27.72
N ASP A 492 19.09 37.41 -26.45
CA ASP A 492 20.34 37.04 -25.77
C ASP A 492 20.32 35.63 -25.14
N LYS A 493 19.20 34.90 -25.26
CA LYS A 493 19.00 33.61 -24.59
C LYS A 493 19.27 32.45 -25.56
N GLU A 494 20.25 31.61 -25.25
CA GLU A 494 20.44 30.34 -25.96
C GLU A 494 19.20 29.44 -25.80
N VAL A 495 18.62 29.02 -26.92
CA VAL A 495 17.42 28.17 -26.94
C VAL A 495 17.83 26.71 -26.73
N GLU A 496 17.78 26.25 -25.48
CA GLU A 496 18.05 24.84 -25.16
C GLU A 496 16.89 23.91 -25.59
N PRO A 497 17.19 22.78 -26.27
CA PRO A 497 16.16 21.82 -26.67
C PRO A 497 15.51 21.16 -25.44
N ARG A 498 14.18 21.28 -25.35
CA ARG A 498 13.42 20.85 -24.17
C ARG A 498 13.43 19.31 -24.00
N ILE A 499 13.61 18.85 -22.76
CA ILE A 499 13.57 17.42 -22.39
C ILE A 499 12.11 16.99 -22.16
N ALA A 500 11.70 15.89 -22.80
CA ALA A 500 10.36 15.33 -22.69
C ALA A 500 10.05 14.81 -21.27
N SER A 501 8.87 15.15 -20.75
CA SER A 501 8.36 14.75 -19.43
C SER A 501 7.12 13.86 -19.52
N LYS A 502 6.60 13.67 -20.73
CA LYS A 502 5.43 12.87 -21.09
C LYS A 502 5.65 12.19 -22.44
N VAL A 503 4.82 11.21 -22.74
CA VAL A 503 4.62 10.66 -24.08
C VAL A 503 3.12 10.73 -24.38
N LEU A 504 2.75 11.43 -25.45
CA LEU A 504 1.41 11.41 -26.01
C LEU A 504 1.28 10.18 -26.91
N VAL A 505 0.34 9.29 -26.58
CA VAL A 505 0.15 8.00 -27.26
C VAL A 505 -1.18 8.00 -27.98
N TYR A 506 -1.17 7.64 -29.27
CA TYR A 506 -2.36 7.41 -30.08
C TYR A 506 -2.54 5.91 -30.33
N MET A 507 -3.70 5.38 -29.93
CA MET A 507 -4.10 3.99 -30.09
C MET A 507 -5.38 3.90 -30.89
N ILE A 508 -5.51 2.93 -31.80
CA ILE A 508 -6.79 2.58 -32.41
C ILE A 508 -7.46 1.43 -31.67
N LYS A 509 -8.78 1.39 -31.71
CA LYS A 509 -9.59 0.24 -31.29
C LYS A 509 -10.71 0.00 -32.29
N GLY A 510 -10.87 -1.24 -32.76
CA GLY A 510 -12.00 -1.66 -33.59
C GLY A 510 -13.33 -1.50 -32.86
N VAL A 511 -14.37 -1.06 -33.59
CA VAL A 511 -15.74 -0.95 -33.06
C VAL A 511 -16.41 -2.32 -33.01
N SER A 512 -16.20 -3.12 -34.05
CA SER A 512 -16.82 -4.45 -34.25
C SER A 512 -15.80 -5.53 -34.64
N ASN A 513 -14.52 -5.27 -34.38
CA ASN A 513 -13.41 -6.17 -34.60
C ASN A 513 -12.46 -6.14 -33.38
N GLY A 514 -11.57 -7.13 -33.26
CA GLY A 514 -10.64 -7.25 -32.11
C GLY A 514 -9.35 -6.44 -32.21
N ILE A 515 -9.15 -5.60 -33.23
CA ILE A 515 -7.92 -4.83 -33.44
C ILE A 515 -7.79 -3.75 -32.35
N LYS A 516 -6.64 -3.74 -31.69
CA LYS A 516 -6.25 -2.72 -30.71
C LYS A 516 -4.74 -2.54 -30.76
N GLU A 517 -4.28 -1.42 -31.31
CA GLU A 517 -2.85 -1.17 -31.59
C GLU A 517 -2.46 0.27 -31.29
N VAL A 518 -1.22 0.49 -30.86
CA VAL A 518 -0.62 1.85 -30.80
C VAL A 518 -0.13 2.22 -32.19
N VAL A 519 -0.62 3.33 -32.74
CA VAL A 519 -0.33 3.77 -34.12
C VAL A 519 0.61 4.96 -34.19
N ALA A 520 0.72 5.75 -33.12
CA ALA A 520 1.70 6.82 -33.03
C ALA A 520 2.07 7.17 -31.58
N THR A 521 3.31 7.64 -31.38
CA THR A 521 3.82 8.11 -30.08
C THR A 521 4.70 9.35 -30.25
N PHE A 522 4.51 10.36 -29.38
CA PHE A 522 5.27 11.61 -29.40
C PHE A 522 5.76 11.95 -27.98
N ALA A 523 7.06 12.02 -27.76
CA ALA A 523 7.65 12.49 -26.50
C ALA A 523 7.49 14.02 -26.37
N VAL A 524 6.84 14.50 -25.31
CA VAL A 524 6.48 15.92 -25.15
C VAL A 524 6.76 16.41 -23.74
N ALA A 525 7.04 17.71 -23.58
CA ALA A 525 7.08 18.37 -22.27
C ALA A 525 5.67 18.87 -21.90
N SER A 526 5.04 19.58 -22.84
CA SER A 526 3.61 19.84 -22.89
C SER A 526 3.26 20.05 -24.38
N PRO A 527 2.32 19.29 -24.96
CA PRO A 527 1.95 19.50 -26.35
C PRO A 527 1.16 20.80 -26.50
N SER A 528 1.40 21.54 -27.58
CA SER A 528 0.56 22.71 -27.93
C SER A 528 -0.75 22.24 -28.57
N VAL A 529 -1.78 23.09 -28.51
CA VAL A 529 -3.10 22.76 -29.10
C VAL A 529 -3.00 22.56 -30.61
N CYS A 530 -2.15 23.33 -31.29
CA CYS A 530 -1.87 23.22 -32.72
C CYS A 530 -1.12 21.93 -33.06
N GLN A 531 -0.11 21.55 -32.26
CA GLN A 531 0.64 20.30 -32.48
C GLN A 531 -0.26 19.07 -32.35
N MET A 532 -1.12 19.02 -31.31
CA MET A 532 -2.12 17.96 -31.17
C MET A 532 -3.06 17.90 -32.38
N TYR A 533 -3.40 19.06 -32.95
CA TYR A 533 -4.26 19.15 -34.13
C TYR A 533 -3.61 18.53 -35.36
N ASP A 534 -2.38 18.95 -35.68
CA ASP A 534 -1.68 18.48 -36.85
C ASP A 534 -1.28 17.01 -36.75
N TRP A 535 -0.79 16.55 -35.59
CA TRP A 535 -0.52 15.13 -35.37
C TRP A 535 -1.79 14.29 -35.50
N THR A 536 -2.91 14.69 -34.88
CA THR A 536 -4.18 13.95 -34.97
C THR A 536 -4.65 13.83 -36.42
N TRP A 537 -4.62 14.92 -37.20
CA TRP A 537 -5.04 14.87 -38.60
C TRP A 537 -4.05 14.17 -39.53
N LYS A 538 -2.73 14.24 -39.27
CA LYS A 538 -1.69 13.42 -39.94
C LYS A 538 -1.97 11.92 -39.70
N ILE A 539 -2.31 11.51 -38.47
CA ILE A 539 -2.67 10.13 -38.10
C ILE A 539 -3.98 9.68 -38.78
N ILE A 540 -5.07 10.45 -38.64
CA ILE A 540 -6.37 10.11 -39.24
C ILE A 540 -6.24 9.97 -40.76
N ARG A 541 -5.51 10.86 -41.44
CA ARG A 541 -5.27 10.75 -42.88
C ARG A 541 -4.55 9.44 -43.24
N SER A 542 -3.54 9.06 -42.47
CA SER A 542 -2.77 7.84 -42.72
C SER A 542 -3.63 6.58 -42.51
N LEU A 543 -4.42 6.54 -41.42
CA LEU A 543 -5.37 5.46 -41.15
C LEU A 543 -6.44 5.31 -42.25
N GLU A 544 -7.09 6.41 -42.64
CA GLU A 544 -8.13 6.39 -43.67
C GLU A 544 -7.58 5.95 -45.04
N SER A 545 -6.34 6.34 -45.36
CA SER A 545 -5.64 5.92 -46.58
C SER A 545 -5.33 4.42 -46.58
N SER A 546 -5.05 3.84 -45.41
CA SER A 546 -4.91 2.39 -45.20
C SER A 546 -6.25 1.63 -45.11
N GLY A 547 -7.39 2.29 -45.39
CA GLY A 547 -8.73 1.68 -45.32
C GLY A 547 -9.30 1.52 -43.91
N VAL A 548 -8.66 2.11 -42.91
CA VAL A 548 -9.04 2.08 -41.49
C VAL A 548 -9.93 3.28 -41.18
N TRP A 549 -11.24 3.06 -41.11
CA TRP A 549 -12.22 4.15 -41.03
C TRP A 549 -12.38 4.66 -39.59
N VAL A 550 -11.91 5.87 -39.32
CA VAL A 550 -12.00 6.51 -38.01
C VAL A 550 -13.34 7.23 -37.89
N ILE A 551 -14.16 6.81 -36.92
CA ILE A 551 -15.49 7.41 -36.66
C ILE A 551 -15.51 8.31 -35.42
N ALA A 552 -14.63 8.07 -34.46
CA ALA A 552 -14.60 8.83 -33.22
C ALA A 552 -13.19 8.97 -32.68
N MET A 553 -12.96 10.05 -31.92
CA MET A 553 -11.78 10.27 -31.09
C MET A 553 -12.19 10.30 -29.61
N VAL A 554 -11.50 9.50 -28.80
CA VAL A 554 -11.63 9.48 -27.33
C VAL A 554 -10.40 10.11 -26.71
N CYS A 555 -10.59 11.09 -25.83
CA CYS A 555 -9.53 11.65 -25.01
C CYS A 555 -10.05 12.04 -23.62
N ASP A 556 -9.13 12.34 -22.72
CA ASP A 556 -9.46 12.77 -21.36
C ASP A 556 -10.08 14.19 -21.33
N GLY A 557 -10.58 14.58 -20.16
CA GLY A 557 -11.18 15.89 -19.94
C GLY A 557 -10.20 17.05 -19.72
N PHE A 558 -8.90 16.94 -20.05
CA PHE A 558 -7.91 17.99 -19.74
C PHE A 558 -8.12 19.29 -20.54
N SER A 559 -7.61 20.42 -20.04
CA SER A 559 -7.84 21.74 -20.65
C SER A 559 -7.33 21.85 -22.09
N THR A 560 -6.17 21.27 -22.38
CA THR A 560 -5.58 21.24 -23.74
C THR A 560 -6.44 20.42 -24.69
N ASN A 561 -6.86 19.21 -24.28
CA ASN A 561 -7.78 18.36 -25.05
C ASN A 561 -9.09 19.10 -25.37
N ARG A 562 -9.72 19.74 -24.37
CA ARG A 562 -10.94 20.54 -24.60
C ARG A 562 -10.69 21.74 -25.54
N ALA A 563 -9.50 22.35 -25.51
CA ALA A 563 -9.15 23.44 -26.43
C ALA A 563 -8.97 22.94 -27.87
N PHE A 564 -8.28 21.81 -28.05
CA PHE A 564 -8.10 21.14 -29.34
C PHE A 564 -9.43 20.77 -29.99
N ILE A 565 -10.38 20.22 -29.21
CA ILE A 565 -11.74 19.95 -29.68
C ILE A 565 -12.41 21.24 -30.20
N ARG A 566 -12.36 22.33 -29.43
CA ARG A 566 -12.94 23.64 -29.81
C ARG A 566 -12.31 24.32 -31.04
N MET A 567 -11.16 23.86 -31.54
CA MET A 567 -10.60 24.37 -32.81
C MET A 567 -11.32 23.80 -34.04
N HIS A 568 -12.20 22.82 -33.86
CA HIS A 568 -13.00 22.26 -34.94
C HIS A 568 -14.32 23.02 -35.10
N LYS A 569 -14.80 23.13 -36.34
CA LYS A 569 -16.17 23.56 -36.61
C LYS A 569 -17.11 22.34 -36.47
N PRO A 570 -18.24 22.46 -35.75
CA PRO A 570 -19.28 21.44 -35.75
C PRO A 570 -19.68 21.07 -37.18
N ALA A 571 -19.88 19.78 -37.46
CA ALA A 571 -20.42 19.35 -38.75
C ALA A 571 -21.94 19.42 -38.78
N THR A 572 -22.58 19.20 -37.62
CA THR A 572 -24.02 19.37 -37.45
C THR A 572 -24.35 20.32 -36.28
N PRO A 573 -25.37 21.19 -36.41
CA PRO A 573 -25.86 21.96 -35.28
C PRO A 573 -26.58 21.01 -34.31
N HIS A 574 -26.09 20.93 -33.07
CA HIS A 574 -26.67 20.11 -32.01
C HIS A 574 -27.23 20.98 -30.90
N ASP A 575 -28.56 21.07 -30.79
CA ASP A 575 -29.26 21.97 -29.86
C ASP A 575 -28.85 21.80 -28.38
N ASN A 576 -28.43 20.59 -28.01
CA ASN A 576 -28.21 20.21 -26.61
C ASN A 576 -26.77 20.41 -26.10
N ASN A 577 -25.80 20.84 -26.91
CA ASN A 577 -24.36 20.98 -26.55
C ASN A 577 -23.67 19.70 -25.98
N ILE A 578 -24.32 18.54 -26.01
CA ILE A 578 -23.81 17.27 -25.48
C ILE A 578 -22.94 16.54 -26.52
N ILE A 579 -23.34 16.59 -27.79
CA ILE A 579 -22.63 15.96 -28.90
C ILE A 579 -21.77 17.02 -29.56
N PHE A 580 -20.54 16.67 -29.90
CA PHE A 580 -19.64 17.51 -30.69
C PHE A 580 -18.98 16.65 -31.77
N ASP A 581 -19.22 17.00 -33.02
CA ASP A 581 -18.71 16.32 -34.21
C ASP A 581 -17.94 17.30 -35.12
N THR A 582 -17.24 16.78 -36.12
CA THR A 582 -16.66 17.59 -37.18
C THR A 582 -16.52 16.76 -38.46
N VAL A 583 -16.40 17.39 -39.63
CA VAL A 583 -16.23 16.67 -40.89
C VAL A 583 -14.87 16.00 -40.90
N ASN A 584 -14.82 14.69 -41.17
CA ASN A 584 -13.54 13.98 -41.30
C ASN A 584 -12.80 14.52 -42.54
N ARG A 585 -11.71 15.26 -42.32
CA ARG A 585 -10.93 15.91 -43.38
C ARG A 585 -10.29 14.93 -44.36
N ALA A 586 -10.06 13.69 -43.96
CA ALA A 586 -9.53 12.62 -44.81
C ALA A 586 -10.66 11.81 -45.49
N ALA A 587 -11.88 11.82 -44.94
CA ALA A 587 -13.04 11.13 -45.48
C ALA A 587 -14.31 11.99 -45.36
N ARG A 588 -14.42 13.03 -46.21
CA ARG A 588 -15.45 14.10 -46.11
C ARG A 588 -16.92 13.63 -46.11
N HIS A 589 -17.18 12.38 -46.46
CA HIS A 589 -18.50 11.74 -46.42
C HIS A 589 -18.86 11.16 -45.03
N ARG A 590 -17.98 11.32 -44.03
CA ARG A 590 -18.17 10.88 -42.63
C ARG A 590 -17.83 12.00 -41.65
N ASN A 591 -18.53 12.01 -40.52
CA ASN A 591 -18.18 12.85 -39.38
C ASN A 591 -17.26 12.08 -38.43
N LEU A 592 -16.43 12.84 -37.72
CA LEU A 592 -15.60 12.39 -36.61
C LEU A 592 -16.24 12.91 -35.31
N TYR A 593 -16.68 12.00 -34.44
CA TYR A 593 -17.28 12.34 -33.15
C TYR A 593 -16.23 12.45 -32.05
N PHE A 594 -16.29 13.48 -31.21
CA PHE A 594 -15.42 13.61 -30.05
C PHE A 594 -16.12 13.09 -28.79
N ILE A 595 -15.49 12.15 -28.10
CA ILE A 595 -16.04 11.46 -26.94
C ILE A 595 -15.09 11.67 -25.75
N ALA A 596 -15.60 12.24 -24.66
CA ALA A 596 -14.83 12.35 -23.43
C ALA A 596 -14.78 11.01 -22.68
N ASP A 597 -13.63 10.66 -22.09
CA ASP A 597 -13.52 9.42 -21.31
C ASP A 597 -14.51 9.36 -20.14
N VAL A 598 -15.44 8.40 -20.21
CA VAL A 598 -16.57 8.26 -19.27
C VAL A 598 -16.09 7.94 -17.84
N PRO A 599 -15.15 7.01 -17.59
CA PRO A 599 -14.52 6.87 -16.28
C PRO A 599 -13.95 8.17 -15.70
N HIS A 600 -13.28 9.01 -16.50
CA HIS A 600 -12.79 10.33 -16.06
C HIS A 600 -13.93 11.31 -15.75
N LEU A 601 -15.03 11.30 -16.51
CA LEU A 601 -16.24 12.06 -16.16
C LEU A 601 -16.84 11.59 -14.82
N LEU A 602 -17.00 10.29 -14.60
CA LEU A 602 -17.52 9.73 -13.34
C LEU A 602 -16.62 10.06 -12.15
N LYS A 603 -15.29 9.92 -12.29
CA LYS A 603 -14.30 10.35 -11.28
C LYS A 603 -14.45 11.84 -10.96
N THR A 604 -14.70 12.67 -11.98
CA THR A 604 -14.90 14.12 -11.84
C THR A 604 -16.21 14.43 -11.13
N ILE A 605 -17.32 13.80 -11.50
CA ILE A 605 -18.63 13.94 -10.83
C ILE A 605 -18.52 13.56 -9.34
N ARG A 606 -17.87 12.44 -9.01
CA ARG A 606 -17.62 12.02 -7.63
C ARG A 606 -16.77 13.06 -6.86
N ASN A 607 -15.71 13.58 -7.47
CA ASN A 607 -14.88 14.63 -6.86
C ASN A 607 -15.66 15.94 -6.65
N CYS A 608 -16.50 16.33 -7.61
CA CYS A 608 -17.39 17.49 -7.46
C CYS A 608 -18.34 17.28 -6.28
N MET A 609 -18.99 16.11 -6.20
CA MET A 609 -19.96 15.77 -5.15
C MET A 609 -19.30 15.71 -3.77
N LEU A 610 -18.10 15.14 -3.64
CA LEU A 610 -17.35 15.08 -2.38
C LEU A 610 -16.97 16.48 -1.84
N ASN A 611 -16.57 17.39 -2.74
CA ASN A 611 -16.29 18.79 -2.41
C ASN A 611 -17.57 19.64 -2.28
N SER A 612 -18.73 19.05 -2.57
CA SER A 612 -20.05 19.66 -2.50
C SER A 612 -20.56 19.59 -1.06
N ARG A 613 -20.26 20.62 -0.27
CA ARG A 613 -20.73 20.80 1.10
C ARG A 613 -21.40 22.16 1.29
N TRP A 614 -22.35 22.26 2.21
CA TRP A 614 -23.04 23.53 2.54
C TRP A 614 -22.73 24.02 3.96
N ASP A 615 -21.79 23.37 4.65
CA ASP A 615 -21.15 23.96 5.81
C ASP A 615 -20.29 25.18 5.38
N LYS A 616 -20.35 26.26 6.14
CA LYS A 616 -19.68 27.54 5.78
C LYS A 616 -18.14 27.46 5.87
N VAL A 617 -17.57 26.34 6.29
CA VAL A 617 -16.17 26.25 6.77
C VAL A 617 -15.25 25.47 5.82
N LYS A 618 -15.74 24.51 5.01
CA LYS A 618 -14.89 23.61 4.21
C LYS A 618 -15.39 23.31 2.79
N SER A 619 -16.25 24.16 2.22
CA SER A 619 -16.80 23.97 0.87
C SER A 619 -15.96 24.61 -0.23
N ARG A 620 -15.51 23.82 -1.22
CA ARG A 620 -14.86 24.31 -2.45
C ARG A 620 -15.80 24.35 -3.66
N ARG A 621 -17.01 23.79 -3.56
CA ARG A 621 -18.01 23.72 -4.63
C ARG A 621 -19.40 23.53 -4.02
N ARG A 622 -20.45 24.03 -4.68
CA ARG A 622 -21.86 23.86 -4.26
C ARG A 622 -22.68 23.40 -5.46
N MET A 623 -23.07 22.12 -5.50
CA MET A 623 -23.85 21.53 -6.61
C MET A 623 -25.37 21.63 -6.39
N MET A 624 -26.11 22.14 -7.36
CA MET A 624 -27.58 22.17 -7.29
C MET A 624 -28.19 21.55 -8.55
N LYS A 625 -29.36 20.92 -8.40
CA LYS A 625 -30.21 20.49 -9.51
C LYS A 625 -31.65 20.82 -9.16
N ASN A 626 -32.34 21.54 -10.04
CA ASN A 626 -33.75 21.93 -9.88
C ASN A 626 -34.04 22.59 -8.51
N GLY A 627 -33.20 23.57 -8.12
CA GLY A 627 -33.27 24.25 -6.81
C GLY A 627 -32.81 23.43 -5.60
N LYS A 628 -32.69 22.10 -5.71
CA LYS A 628 -32.31 21.20 -4.61
C LYS A 628 -30.78 21.09 -4.50
N LYS A 629 -30.28 21.08 -3.26
CA LYS A 629 -28.85 20.95 -2.92
C LYS A 629 -28.40 19.50 -3.08
N ILE A 630 -27.20 19.27 -3.63
CA ILE A 630 -26.58 17.94 -3.77
C ILE A 630 -25.32 17.88 -2.90
N SER A 631 -25.46 17.45 -1.65
CA SER A 631 -24.36 17.39 -0.66
C SER A 631 -23.83 16.00 -0.38
N TRP A 632 -22.51 15.88 -0.20
CA TRP A 632 -21.88 14.71 0.40
C TRP A 632 -22.36 14.45 1.84
N ASP A 633 -22.80 15.50 2.53
CA ASP A 633 -23.32 15.42 3.91
C ASP A 633 -24.54 14.48 4.00
N TYR A 634 -25.35 14.37 2.93
CA TYR A 634 -26.48 13.43 2.90
C TYR A 634 -26.01 11.97 2.90
N ILE A 635 -24.91 11.65 2.21
CA ILE A 635 -24.29 10.32 2.22
C ILE A 635 -23.70 10.03 3.60
N ILE A 636 -23.01 11.00 4.22
CA ILE A 636 -22.47 10.84 5.59
C ILE A 636 -23.60 10.61 6.60
N LYS A 637 -24.69 11.39 6.52
CA LYS A 637 -25.86 11.24 7.41
C LYS A 637 -26.52 9.86 7.24
N LEU A 638 -26.72 9.42 6.00
CA LEU A 638 -27.27 8.09 5.69
C LEU A 638 -26.35 6.95 6.16
N TYR A 639 -25.04 7.12 6.08
CA TYR A 639 -24.08 6.15 6.61
C TYR A 639 -24.13 6.09 8.13
N ASN A 640 -24.09 7.23 8.81
CA ASN A 640 -24.12 7.29 10.28
C ASN A 640 -25.43 6.74 10.85
N SER A 641 -26.58 7.03 10.24
CA SER A 641 -27.87 6.46 10.68
C SER A 641 -27.98 4.95 10.44
N LYS A 642 -27.26 4.41 9.45
CA LYS A 642 -27.19 2.96 9.19
C LYS A 642 -26.09 2.24 9.96
N LYS A 643 -25.05 2.91 10.44
CA LYS A 643 -23.95 2.32 11.23
C LYS A 643 -24.44 1.57 12.48
N HIS A 644 -25.58 1.96 13.03
CA HIS A 644 -26.20 1.34 14.22
C HIS A 644 -27.25 0.26 13.89
N LYS A 645 -27.51 -0.05 12.61
CA LYS A 645 -28.44 -1.10 12.19
C LYS A 645 -27.69 -2.17 11.39
N SER A 646 -27.47 -3.33 12.01
CA SER A 646 -26.83 -4.46 11.32
C SER A 646 -27.72 -4.98 10.19
N PHE A 647 -27.26 -4.83 8.95
CA PHE A 647 -27.91 -5.42 7.77
C PHE A 647 -26.87 -5.92 6.77
N HIS A 648 -26.95 -7.20 6.42
CA HIS A 648 -25.97 -7.93 5.61
C HIS A 648 -25.97 -7.60 4.09
N HIS A 649 -26.74 -6.60 3.65
CA HIS A 649 -27.06 -6.40 2.22
C HIS A 649 -26.20 -5.36 1.47
N LEU A 650 -25.19 -4.74 2.10
CA LEU A 650 -24.22 -3.89 1.42
C LEU A 650 -22.82 -4.53 1.47
N LYS A 651 -22.52 -5.39 0.48
CA LYS A 651 -21.22 -6.07 0.34
C LYS A 651 -20.04 -5.13 0.01
N THR A 652 -20.29 -3.85 -0.24
CA THR A 652 -19.26 -2.83 -0.51
C THR A 652 -18.86 -2.10 0.77
N ASN A 653 -17.65 -2.36 1.29
CA ASN A 653 -17.11 -1.73 2.49
C ASN A 653 -17.08 -0.18 2.34
N PRO A 654 -17.89 0.60 3.10
CA PRO A 654 -18.04 2.03 2.83
C PRO A 654 -16.87 2.89 3.32
N PHE A 655 -16.05 2.40 4.24
CA PHE A 655 -15.03 3.21 4.94
C PHE A 655 -14.05 3.89 3.99
N CYS A 656 -13.58 3.18 2.95
CA CYS A 656 -12.63 3.69 1.97
C CYS A 656 -13.23 4.76 1.03
N ASN A 657 -14.57 4.77 0.88
CA ASN A 657 -15.26 5.60 -0.11
C ASN A 657 -15.78 6.92 0.46
N ILE A 658 -15.99 7.00 1.78
CA ILE A 658 -16.62 8.17 2.44
C ILE A 658 -15.61 9.27 2.80
N VAL A 659 -14.37 8.88 3.13
CA VAL A 659 -13.26 9.80 3.47
C VAL A 659 -12.00 9.35 2.72
N PRO A 660 -11.60 10.02 1.61
CA PRO A 660 -10.31 9.74 0.98
C PRO A 660 -9.16 10.37 1.79
N ASP A 661 -8.04 9.64 1.89
CA ASP A 661 -6.90 9.91 2.79
C ASP A 661 -6.19 11.28 2.66
N LYS A 662 -6.54 12.12 1.68
CA LYS A 662 -5.81 13.36 1.33
C LYS A 662 -6.19 14.61 2.14
N ILE A 663 -7.02 14.51 3.18
CA ILE A 663 -7.47 15.70 3.95
C ILE A 663 -6.33 16.31 4.81
N ASN A 664 -5.27 15.55 5.14
CA ASN A 664 -4.21 15.98 6.07
C ASN A 664 -2.91 16.50 5.42
N THR A 665 -2.85 16.74 4.11
CA THR A 665 -1.65 17.32 3.47
C THR A 665 -2.00 18.50 2.58
N GLY A 666 -1.55 19.71 2.98
CA GLY A 666 -1.60 20.89 2.12
C GLY A 666 -0.71 20.75 0.87
N HIS A 667 -1.07 21.49 -0.18
CA HIS A 667 -0.28 21.71 -1.40
C HIS A 667 0.40 20.50 -2.06
N ASN A 668 -0.33 19.78 -2.91
CA ASN A 668 -0.11 19.91 -4.37
C ASN A 668 -1.11 19.10 -5.19
N SER A 669 -1.58 19.70 -6.29
CA SER A 669 -2.52 19.09 -7.22
C SER A 669 -1.78 18.34 -8.32
N GLN A 670 -1.42 17.08 -8.06
CA GLN A 670 -1.09 16.11 -9.11
C GLN A 670 -1.83 14.79 -8.91
N SER A 671 -2.18 14.19 -10.04
CA SER A 671 -2.91 12.94 -10.18
C SER A 671 -2.11 11.77 -9.61
N GLN A 672 -2.66 11.12 -8.59
CA GLN A 672 -2.30 9.76 -8.21
C GLN A 672 -3.54 8.89 -8.37
N GLY A 673 -3.40 7.79 -9.11
CA GLY A 673 -4.47 6.83 -9.31
C GLY A 673 -4.83 6.13 -8.00
N TYR A 674 -6.12 6.13 -7.68
CA TYR A 674 -6.67 5.32 -6.59
C TYR A 674 -7.07 3.96 -7.15
N TYR A 675 -6.39 2.92 -6.72
CA TYR A 675 -6.74 1.54 -7.07
C TYR A 675 -8.09 1.18 -6.46
N PHE A 676 -9.07 0.85 -7.31
CA PHE A 676 -10.18 0.00 -6.90
C PHE A 676 -9.67 -1.44 -6.86
N GLY A 677 -9.74 -2.07 -5.68
CA GLY A 677 -9.55 -3.50 -5.56
C GLY A 677 -10.74 -4.24 -6.20
N PHE A 678 -10.65 -4.53 -7.50
CA PHE A 678 -11.50 -5.55 -8.10
C PHE A 678 -11.13 -6.90 -7.49
N ILE A 679 -12.10 -7.54 -6.85
CA ILE A 679 -12.01 -8.97 -6.53
C ILE A 679 -12.14 -9.70 -7.88
N PRO A 680 -11.16 -10.49 -8.32
CA PRO A 680 -11.26 -11.23 -9.56
C PRO A 680 -12.22 -12.40 -9.38
N THR A 681 -13.49 -12.21 -9.73
CA THR A 681 -14.43 -13.30 -9.95
C THR A 681 -14.02 -14.07 -11.22
N GLN A 682 -13.59 -15.32 -11.01
CA GLN A 682 -13.35 -16.38 -11.99
C GLN A 682 -12.57 -16.01 -13.27
N LYS A 683 -11.40 -16.65 -13.42
CA LYS A 683 -10.74 -16.79 -14.73
C LYS A 683 -11.64 -17.62 -15.64
N GLU A 684 -12.25 -17.01 -16.65
CA GLU A 684 -12.66 -17.75 -17.84
C GLU A 684 -11.42 -18.09 -18.67
N ASN A 685 -11.30 -19.36 -19.04
CA ASN A 685 -10.18 -19.85 -19.84
C ASN A 685 -10.37 -19.45 -21.31
N LEU A 686 -9.68 -18.40 -21.76
CA LEU A 686 -9.48 -18.14 -23.19
C LEU A 686 -8.19 -18.82 -23.66
N LEU A 687 -8.28 -20.15 -23.76
CA LEU A 687 -7.43 -20.97 -24.63
C LEU A 687 -8.30 -21.47 -25.77
N THR A 688 -8.20 -20.81 -26.92
CA THR A 688 -8.61 -21.34 -28.23
C THR A 688 -7.50 -21.02 -29.21
N PHE A 689 -7.14 -22.03 -30.01
CA PHE A 689 -5.91 -22.15 -30.80
C PHE A 689 -5.81 -21.13 -31.95
#